data_AF-A0A951KHV8-F1
#
_entry.id   AF-A0A951KHV8-F1
#
_cell.length_a   1.000
_cell.length_b   1.000
_cell.length_c   1.000
_cell.angle_alpha   90.00
_cell.angle_beta   90.00
_cell.angle_gamma   90.00
#
_symmetry.space_group_name_H-M   'P 1'
#
loop_
_entity.id
_entity.type
_entity.pdbx_description
1 polymer ?
#
loop_
_entity_poly.entity_id
_entity_poly.type
_entity_poly.pdbx_seq_one_letter_code
_entity_poly.pdbx_strand_id
1 'polypeptide(L)'
;DYVLTLKEQPDRQGVLVSPAALREQLQASDPEWNFTDAEMMTAVGHLETHGYVAVLRSSAGEQHILLTPELLVTLASSIVLLADKHPRELGAVSETELLQGQYPFDELEGLAIAESQILLDAAILRFLGHNICFRETLGNETLLIFPGLIKQKRPLQDDLPATDDISYVVRGRVENLYASLVVLLGYTPSFTRINQWQNQAQYEMGADEICGFRLIEDRQGEIELVLYYGDRMPGGGRGKFQELFEQFLYQREVEVTPFPPVVCANKHQQKRATVIERVRDRKPFMFCDECGDKVALPDLNKPQSIGLGASPWLQREEAAARLRSAYEVQLTKVKGYRRNWAVPRCYISRLPEQAAWATELIRDLREAGVYVVEQAAHVQPDDFVVVLDTLAYRNAFKSGVSDLAADAPLVRARFGGRQLISLALKGRVGAHEFKDCTFGSFCDETHYPVSLFDLVLNLYAIPFTHVGFAPLRQALHEQWERTLAPKQGDDMTSPLKIFISYAHKDEAFKDELVTMLASLQRRGIVDAWQDRRIEAGDEWNQSIQDAMNECDLALLLVSADYLASRFIQEAEQPKLLQRRQELQAHVIPIIVRACTWQSEPVLKDLQAMPRDGKPIITFSRENGDRDQAWTDIARVIEQRAQARSTTDE
;
A
#
# COMPACT_ATOMS: atom_id res chain seq x y z
N ASP A 1 41.78 -21.08 -2.04
CA ASP A 1 43.14 -20.57 -2.28
C ASP A 1 43.15 -19.32 -3.16
N TYR A 2 42.69 -19.37 -4.41
CA TYR A 2 42.69 -18.20 -5.30
C TYR A 2 41.98 -16.95 -4.72
N VAL A 3 40.78 -17.11 -4.16
CA VAL A 3 40.05 -16.02 -3.46
C VAL A 3 40.85 -15.45 -2.28
N LEU A 4 41.60 -16.29 -1.57
CA LEU A 4 42.44 -15.84 -0.46
C LEU A 4 43.65 -15.05 -0.97
N THR A 5 44.25 -15.48 -2.08
CA THR A 5 45.36 -14.75 -2.73
C THR A 5 44.91 -13.39 -3.28
N LEU A 6 43.70 -13.28 -3.84
CA LEU A 6 43.13 -12.01 -4.31
C LEU A 6 42.87 -11.03 -3.16
N LYS A 7 42.47 -11.51 -1.98
CA LYS A 7 42.31 -10.66 -0.77
C LYS A 7 43.63 -10.03 -0.31
N GLU A 8 44.77 -10.61 -0.69
CA GLU A 8 46.10 -10.12 -0.35
C GLU A 8 46.67 -9.16 -1.42
N GLN A 9 46.00 -8.98 -2.57
CA GLN A 9 46.47 -8.13 -3.68
C GLN A 9 45.94 -6.69 -3.59
N PRO A 10 46.82 -5.66 -3.72
CA PRO A 10 46.44 -4.26 -3.58
C PRO A 10 45.83 -3.62 -4.84
N ASP A 11 46.04 -4.19 -6.03
CA ASP A 11 45.58 -3.62 -7.31
C ASP A 11 44.15 -4.01 -7.71
N ARG A 12 43.52 -4.93 -6.96
CA ARG A 12 42.10 -5.35 -7.08
C ARG A 12 41.67 -5.79 -8.48
N GLN A 13 42.62 -6.09 -9.37
CA GLN A 13 42.31 -6.59 -10.71
C GLN A 13 41.75 -8.02 -10.63
N GLY A 14 40.71 -8.30 -11.41
CA GLY A 14 40.10 -9.64 -11.46
C GLY A 14 39.25 -10.01 -10.25
N VAL A 15 38.88 -9.03 -9.41
CA VAL A 15 37.94 -9.20 -8.29
C VAL A 15 36.52 -9.50 -8.77
N LEU A 16 36.13 -8.95 -9.92
CA LEU A 16 34.86 -9.21 -10.59
C LEU A 16 35.12 -10.00 -11.88
N VAL A 17 34.56 -11.19 -11.98
CA VAL A 17 34.76 -12.07 -13.16
C VAL A 17 33.44 -12.48 -13.79
N SER A 18 33.40 -12.63 -15.11
CA SER A 18 32.29 -13.28 -15.79
C SER A 18 32.36 -14.81 -15.59
N PRO A 19 31.24 -15.55 -15.70
CA PRO A 19 31.27 -17.01 -15.67
C PRO A 19 32.26 -17.61 -16.67
N ALA A 20 32.36 -17.05 -17.88
CA ALA A 20 33.32 -17.50 -18.88
C ALA A 20 34.77 -17.29 -18.45
N ALA A 21 35.08 -16.12 -17.88
CA ALA A 21 36.42 -15.81 -17.36
C ALA A 21 36.78 -16.70 -16.16
N LEU A 22 35.83 -16.97 -15.26
CA LEU A 22 36.04 -17.90 -14.16
C LEU A 22 36.33 -19.32 -14.67
N ARG A 23 35.58 -19.80 -15.67
CA ARG A 23 35.84 -21.11 -16.29
C ARG A 23 37.25 -21.17 -16.88
N GLU A 24 37.68 -20.16 -17.64
CA GLU A 24 39.03 -20.13 -18.21
C GLU A 24 40.11 -20.18 -17.12
N GLN A 25 39.91 -19.48 -16.01
CA GLN A 25 40.82 -19.51 -14.86
C GLN A 25 40.85 -20.90 -14.18
N LEU A 26 39.69 -21.54 -14.03
CA LEU A 26 39.60 -22.87 -13.43
C LEU A 26 40.21 -23.95 -14.34
N GLN A 27 40.00 -23.87 -15.65
CA GLN A 27 40.62 -24.75 -16.65
C GLN A 27 42.16 -24.58 -16.71
N ALA A 28 42.65 -23.35 -16.48
CA ALA A 28 44.09 -23.09 -16.45
C ALA A 28 44.76 -23.63 -15.17
N SER A 29 44.01 -23.72 -14.06
CA SER A 29 44.53 -24.18 -12.76
C SER A 29 44.33 -25.68 -12.53
N ASP A 30 43.31 -26.29 -13.14
CA ASP A 30 43.02 -27.72 -13.06
C ASP A 30 43.03 -28.37 -14.47
N PRO A 31 44.10 -29.12 -14.82
CA PRO A 31 44.20 -29.81 -16.11
C PRO A 31 43.13 -30.90 -16.34
N GLU A 32 42.47 -31.39 -15.29
CA GLU A 32 41.40 -32.40 -15.39
C GLU A 32 40.00 -31.80 -15.40
N TRP A 33 39.89 -30.46 -15.53
CA TRP A 33 38.60 -29.76 -15.54
C TRP A 33 37.64 -30.32 -16.62
N ASN A 34 36.58 -30.99 -16.18
CA ASN A 34 35.56 -31.59 -17.03
C ASN A 34 34.12 -31.14 -16.69
N PHE A 35 33.96 -30.16 -15.79
CA PHE A 35 32.67 -29.65 -15.35
C PHE A 35 32.06 -28.66 -16.34
N THR A 36 30.74 -28.71 -16.45
CA THR A 36 29.93 -27.79 -17.25
C THR A 36 29.77 -26.42 -16.57
N ASP A 37 29.42 -25.39 -17.34
CA ASP A 37 29.12 -24.05 -16.80
C ASP A 37 28.00 -24.09 -15.74
N ALA A 38 27.02 -24.98 -15.91
CA ALA A 38 25.92 -25.16 -14.96
C ALA A 38 26.38 -25.76 -13.62
N GLU A 39 27.25 -26.77 -13.66
CA GLU A 39 27.85 -27.37 -12.46
C GLU A 39 28.75 -26.37 -11.72
N MET A 40 29.57 -25.63 -12.47
CA MET A 40 30.39 -24.54 -11.92
C MET A 40 29.53 -23.47 -11.23
N MET A 41 28.47 -22.99 -11.89
CA MET A 41 27.59 -21.98 -11.30
C MET A 41 26.80 -22.52 -10.09
N THR A 42 26.51 -23.82 -10.06
CA THR A 42 25.93 -24.47 -8.88
C THR A 42 26.90 -24.44 -7.70
N ALA A 43 28.18 -24.74 -7.92
CA ALA A 43 29.23 -24.63 -6.91
C ALA A 43 29.42 -23.17 -6.42
N VAL A 44 29.39 -22.20 -7.34
CA VAL A 44 29.42 -20.77 -7.00
C VAL A 44 28.22 -20.39 -6.12
N GLY A 45 27.01 -20.88 -6.41
CA GLY A 45 25.84 -20.66 -5.56
C GLY A 45 25.99 -21.24 -4.14
N HIS A 46 26.62 -22.40 -4.01
CA HIS A 46 26.97 -22.94 -2.67
C HIS A 46 27.95 -22.04 -1.93
N LEU A 47 28.98 -21.52 -2.60
CA LEU A 47 29.94 -20.58 -2.01
C LEU A 47 29.29 -19.25 -1.62
N GLU A 48 28.35 -18.76 -2.43
CA GLU A 48 27.57 -17.55 -2.15
C GLU A 48 26.71 -17.71 -0.89
N THR A 49 26.09 -18.87 -0.70
CA THR A 49 25.29 -19.18 0.49
C THR A 49 26.12 -19.06 1.78
N HIS A 50 27.42 -19.35 1.71
CA HIS A 50 28.36 -19.21 2.81
C HIS A 50 29.07 -17.85 2.86
N GLY A 51 28.77 -16.93 1.94
CA GLY A 51 29.33 -15.58 1.91
C GLY A 51 30.77 -15.48 1.39
N TYR A 52 31.29 -16.52 0.73
CA TYR A 52 32.65 -16.49 0.16
C TYR A 52 32.74 -15.72 -1.15
N VAL A 53 31.66 -15.71 -1.93
CA VAL A 53 31.52 -14.98 -3.20
C VAL A 53 30.13 -14.34 -3.24
N ALA A 54 29.90 -13.41 -4.17
CA ALA A 54 28.57 -12.85 -4.42
C ALA A 54 28.28 -12.86 -5.92
N VAL A 55 27.11 -13.36 -6.31
CA VAL A 55 26.66 -13.34 -7.70
C VAL A 55 25.90 -12.04 -7.95
N LEU A 56 26.47 -11.19 -8.79
CA LEU A 56 25.92 -9.91 -9.18
C LEU A 56 25.35 -10.00 -10.59
N ARG A 57 24.38 -9.14 -10.89
CA ARG A 57 23.86 -8.97 -12.24
C ARG A 57 24.08 -7.53 -12.66
N SER A 58 24.67 -7.34 -13.84
CA SER A 58 24.77 -6.03 -14.45
C SER A 58 23.38 -5.53 -14.84
N SER A 59 23.26 -4.23 -15.08
CA SER A 59 22.03 -3.61 -15.57
C SER A 59 21.58 -4.14 -16.95
N ALA A 60 22.48 -4.73 -17.74
CA ALA A 60 22.16 -5.40 -18.99
C ALA A 60 21.63 -6.84 -18.81
N GLY A 61 21.72 -7.40 -17.60
CA GLY A 61 21.31 -8.76 -17.25
C GLY A 61 22.45 -9.78 -17.23
N GLU A 62 23.69 -9.37 -17.51
CA GLU A 62 24.87 -10.24 -17.49
C GLU A 62 25.24 -10.63 -16.06
N GLN A 63 25.63 -11.89 -15.85
CA GLN A 63 26.05 -12.38 -14.55
C GLN A 63 27.54 -12.11 -14.32
N HIS A 64 27.87 -11.66 -13.12
CA HIS A 64 29.24 -11.47 -12.66
C HIS A 64 29.40 -12.09 -11.28
N ILE A 65 30.60 -12.56 -10.98
CA ILE A 65 30.93 -13.21 -9.71
C ILE A 65 31.95 -12.31 -9.03
N LEU A 66 31.54 -11.74 -7.90
CA LEU A 66 32.40 -10.97 -7.02
C LEU A 66 33.13 -11.94 -6.10
N LEU A 67 34.44 -12.06 -6.28
CA LEU A 67 35.29 -12.97 -5.52
C LEU A 67 35.62 -12.44 -4.11
N THR A 68 35.46 -11.14 -3.88
CA THR A 68 35.66 -10.50 -2.56
C THR A 68 34.39 -9.76 -2.12
N PRO A 69 33.40 -10.46 -1.53
CA PRO A 69 32.13 -9.85 -1.09
C PRO A 69 32.31 -8.70 -0.09
N GLU A 70 33.42 -8.69 0.66
CA GLU A 70 33.75 -7.64 1.62
C GLU A 70 33.85 -6.27 0.94
N LEU A 71 34.27 -6.22 -0.33
CA LEU A 71 34.35 -4.97 -1.09
C LEU A 71 32.98 -4.30 -1.21
N LEU A 72 31.94 -5.10 -1.48
CA LEU A 72 30.56 -4.60 -1.58
C LEU A 72 30.02 -4.17 -0.23
N VAL A 73 30.39 -4.85 0.86
CA VAL A 73 30.00 -4.49 2.23
C VAL A 73 30.65 -3.16 2.65
N THR A 74 31.93 -2.98 2.37
CA THR A 74 32.65 -1.73 2.67
C THR A 74 32.11 -0.58 1.83
N LEU A 75 31.87 -0.79 0.53
CA LEU A 75 31.25 0.21 -0.34
C LEU A 75 29.86 0.63 0.17
N ALA A 76 29.03 -0.34 0.55
CA ALA A 76 27.73 -0.05 1.14
C ALA A 76 27.86 0.78 2.42
N SER A 77 28.83 0.46 3.28
CA SER A 77 29.12 1.22 4.50
C SER A 77 29.54 2.66 4.18
N SER A 78 30.37 2.86 3.15
CA SER A 78 30.79 4.19 2.69
C SER A 78 29.63 5.02 2.12
N ILE A 79 28.68 4.39 1.42
CA ILE A 79 27.44 5.07 0.96
C ILE A 79 26.56 5.47 2.16
N VAL A 80 26.42 4.61 3.16
CA VAL A 80 25.67 4.91 4.39
C VAL A 80 26.32 6.07 5.16
N LEU A 81 27.66 6.10 5.25
CA LEU A 81 28.39 7.21 5.87
C LEU A 81 28.23 8.52 5.09
N LEU A 82 28.16 8.44 3.76
CA LEU A 82 27.88 9.60 2.91
C LEU A 82 26.47 10.15 3.18
N ALA A 83 25.46 9.26 3.27
CA ALA A 83 24.09 9.64 3.62
C ALA A 83 23.98 10.23 5.04
N ASP A 84 24.70 9.67 6.01
CA ASP A 84 24.74 10.17 7.40
C ASP A 84 25.36 11.58 7.51
N LYS A 85 26.33 11.89 6.64
CA LYS A 85 27.00 13.20 6.55
C LYS A 85 26.28 14.22 5.68
N HIS A 86 25.06 13.92 5.21
CA HIS A 86 24.31 14.82 4.35
C HIS A 86 24.17 16.22 4.98
N PRO A 87 24.50 17.33 4.28
CA PRO A 87 24.56 18.68 4.87
C PRO A 87 23.27 19.17 5.51
N ARG A 88 22.13 18.71 5.01
CA ARG A 88 20.79 19.05 5.53
C ARG A 88 20.26 18.06 6.57
N GLU A 89 21.08 17.12 7.03
CA GLU A 89 20.67 16.14 8.06
C GLU A 89 19.50 15.22 7.65
N LEU A 90 19.31 15.06 6.34
CA LEU A 90 18.21 14.29 5.74
C LEU A 90 18.47 12.78 5.73
N GLY A 91 19.67 12.31 6.10
CA GLY A 91 20.04 10.91 5.98
C GLY A 91 19.91 10.41 4.53
N ALA A 92 20.33 11.22 3.55
CA ALA A 92 20.02 10.99 2.15
C ALA A 92 21.26 11.07 1.26
N VAL A 93 21.20 10.41 0.10
CA VAL A 93 22.24 10.46 -0.93
C VAL A 93 21.60 10.58 -2.30
N SER A 94 22.24 11.33 -3.20
CA SER A 94 21.76 11.49 -4.57
C SER A 94 21.93 10.19 -5.35
N GLU A 95 20.81 9.60 -5.79
CA GLU A 95 20.85 8.37 -6.59
C GLU A 95 21.52 8.64 -7.95
N THR A 96 21.23 9.81 -8.54
CA THR A 96 21.77 10.20 -9.83
C THR A 96 23.29 10.35 -9.78
N GLU A 97 23.83 11.03 -8.76
CA GLU A 97 25.28 11.23 -8.62
C GLU A 97 26.00 9.92 -8.27
N LEU A 98 25.38 9.06 -7.44
CA LEU A 98 25.89 7.71 -7.16
C LEU A 98 25.98 6.89 -8.44
N LEU A 99 24.91 6.83 -9.23
CA LEU A 99 24.92 6.10 -10.49
C LEU A 99 25.96 6.70 -11.44
N GLN A 100 26.09 8.01 -11.53
CA GLN A 100 27.10 8.65 -12.39
C GLN A 100 28.55 8.48 -11.89
N GLY A 101 28.76 7.91 -10.69
CA GLY A 101 30.10 7.71 -10.12
C GLY A 101 30.79 9.02 -9.73
N GLN A 102 30.02 10.04 -9.35
CA GLN A 102 30.57 11.34 -8.98
C GLN A 102 31.23 11.36 -7.60
N TYR A 103 30.91 10.38 -6.75
CA TYR A 103 31.51 10.24 -5.43
C TYR A 103 32.80 9.40 -5.50
N PRO A 104 33.93 9.91 -4.98
CA PRO A 104 35.15 9.14 -4.88
C PRO A 104 35.02 8.13 -3.72
N PHE A 105 34.98 6.85 -4.05
CA PHE A 105 35.01 5.76 -3.09
C PHE A 105 36.35 5.02 -3.21
N ASP A 106 37.10 4.94 -2.12
CA ASP A 106 38.38 4.23 -2.04
C ASP A 106 38.21 2.76 -2.45
N GLU A 107 37.03 2.18 -2.23
CA GLU A 107 36.66 0.82 -2.62
C GLU A 107 36.62 0.63 -4.15
N LEU A 108 36.42 1.70 -4.91
CA LEU A 108 36.33 1.67 -6.37
C LEU A 108 37.64 2.03 -7.06
N GLU A 109 38.66 2.46 -6.31
CA GLU A 109 39.98 2.75 -6.87
C GLU A 109 40.62 1.50 -7.48
N GLY A 110 41.20 1.65 -8.68
CA GLY A 110 41.85 0.58 -9.43
C GLY A 110 40.93 -0.29 -10.29
N LEU A 111 39.61 -0.20 -10.11
CA LEU A 111 38.62 -0.93 -10.90
C LEU A 111 38.32 -0.25 -12.24
N ALA A 112 37.95 -1.04 -13.25
CA ALA A 112 37.42 -0.51 -14.49
C ALA A 112 36.07 0.15 -14.24
N ILE A 113 35.73 1.17 -15.04
CA ILE A 113 34.46 1.93 -14.91
C ILE A 113 33.26 0.98 -14.88
N ALA A 114 33.22 -0.04 -15.75
CA ALA A 114 32.12 -1.00 -15.79
C ALA A 114 31.99 -1.83 -14.50
N GLU A 115 33.11 -2.23 -13.89
CA GLU A 115 33.13 -2.99 -12.63
C GLU A 115 32.63 -2.13 -11.46
N SER A 116 33.09 -0.89 -11.40
CA SER A 116 32.63 0.09 -10.40
C SER A 116 31.13 0.34 -10.50
N GLN A 117 30.60 0.44 -11.72
CA GLN A 117 29.16 0.60 -11.94
C GLN A 117 28.36 -0.63 -11.46
N ILE A 118 28.85 -1.84 -11.69
CA ILE A 118 28.20 -3.08 -11.22
C ILE A 118 28.15 -3.13 -9.69
N LEU A 119 29.23 -2.74 -9.01
CA LEU A 119 29.28 -2.72 -7.55
C LEU A 119 28.36 -1.66 -6.94
N LEU A 120 28.31 -0.46 -7.53
CA LEU A 120 27.38 0.60 -7.13
C LEU A 120 25.92 0.16 -7.30
N ASP A 121 25.58 -0.43 -8.44
CA ASP A 121 24.24 -0.97 -8.71
C ASP A 121 23.87 -2.04 -7.68
N ALA A 122 24.79 -2.96 -7.41
CA ALA A 122 24.60 -4.02 -6.44
C ALA A 122 24.38 -3.48 -5.01
N ALA A 123 25.11 -2.43 -4.61
CA ALA A 123 24.93 -1.80 -3.31
C ALA A 123 23.54 -1.16 -3.18
N ILE A 124 23.12 -0.38 -4.18
CA ILE A 124 21.80 0.27 -4.22
C ILE A 124 20.68 -0.77 -4.20
N LEU A 125 20.80 -1.84 -5.00
CA LEU A 125 19.85 -2.94 -5.04
C LEU A 125 19.69 -3.62 -3.67
N ARG A 126 20.78 -3.76 -2.91
CA ARG A 126 20.71 -4.33 -1.55
C ARG A 126 19.98 -3.40 -0.58
N PHE A 127 20.22 -2.09 -0.63
CA PHE A 127 19.50 -1.16 0.25
C PHE A 127 17.99 -1.17 0.02
N LEU A 128 17.57 -1.13 -1.25
CA LEU A 128 16.16 -1.17 -1.62
C LEU A 128 15.55 -2.55 -1.36
N GLY A 129 16.26 -3.63 -1.71
CA GLY A 129 15.79 -5.00 -1.53
C GLY A 129 15.61 -5.40 -0.06
N HIS A 130 16.37 -4.80 0.85
CA HIS A 130 16.21 -4.97 2.29
C HIS A 130 15.33 -3.88 2.94
N ASN A 131 14.70 -3.01 2.14
CA ASN A 131 13.87 -1.89 2.60
C ASN A 131 14.60 -1.01 3.65
N ILE A 132 15.88 -0.72 3.41
CA ILE A 132 16.72 0.14 4.27
C ILE A 132 16.56 1.61 3.88
N CYS A 133 16.27 1.88 2.61
CA CYS A 133 15.99 3.21 2.07
C CYS A 133 14.80 3.18 1.12
N PHE A 134 14.27 4.36 0.80
CA PHE A 134 13.27 4.58 -0.24
C PHE A 134 13.70 5.75 -1.14
N ARG A 135 13.08 5.84 -2.32
CA ARG A 135 13.27 6.97 -3.24
C ARG A 135 12.31 8.10 -2.91
N GLU A 136 12.80 9.33 -3.04
CA GLU A 136 11.99 10.53 -2.99
C GLU A 136 12.58 11.54 -3.97
N THR A 137 11.73 12.25 -4.71
CA THR A 137 12.20 13.28 -5.65
C THR A 137 11.97 14.68 -5.09
N LEU A 138 13.06 15.42 -4.89
CA LEU A 138 13.04 16.82 -4.47
C LEU A 138 13.45 17.71 -5.65
N GLY A 139 12.44 18.30 -6.31
CA GLY A 139 12.67 19.08 -7.53
C GLY A 139 13.09 18.19 -8.69
N ASN A 140 14.35 18.33 -9.14
CA ASN A 140 14.92 17.54 -10.24
C ASN A 140 15.87 16.43 -9.75
N GLU A 141 16.03 16.28 -8.44
CA GLU A 141 16.96 15.34 -7.84
C GLU A 141 16.22 14.18 -7.19
N THR A 142 16.56 12.95 -7.58
CA THR A 142 16.07 11.74 -6.91
C THR A 142 17.07 11.34 -5.82
N LEU A 143 16.60 11.32 -4.58
CA LEU A 143 17.38 10.94 -3.41
C LEU A 143 17.00 9.54 -2.95
N LEU A 144 18.00 8.79 -2.47
CA LEU A 144 17.79 7.62 -1.61
C LEU A 144 17.80 8.11 -0.16
N ILE A 145 16.64 8.05 0.50
CA ILE A 145 16.47 8.47 1.90
C ILE A 145 16.56 7.25 2.80
N PHE A 146 17.46 7.32 3.79
CA PHE A 146 17.65 6.30 4.82
C PHE A 146 16.95 6.76 6.10
N PRO A 147 15.74 6.23 6.43
CA PRO A 147 14.95 6.71 7.56
C PRO A 147 15.71 6.68 8.89
N GLY A 148 16.54 5.66 9.11
CA GLY A 148 17.34 5.50 10.32
C GLY A 148 18.48 6.51 10.47
N LEU A 149 18.79 7.29 9.44
CA LEU A 149 19.87 8.30 9.44
C LEU A 149 19.35 9.75 9.47
N ILE A 150 18.03 9.95 9.49
CA ILE A 150 17.45 11.29 9.58
C ILE A 150 17.79 11.89 10.95
N LYS A 151 18.45 13.05 10.96
CA LYS A 151 18.84 13.77 12.19
C LYS A 151 17.96 14.99 12.47
N GLN A 152 17.17 15.42 11.49
CA GLN A 152 16.24 16.53 11.65
C GLN A 152 15.19 16.22 12.72
N LYS A 153 15.09 17.10 13.72
CA LYS A 153 14.07 17.01 14.75
C LYS A 153 12.76 17.64 14.27
N ARG A 154 11.64 17.12 14.78
CA ARG A 154 10.32 17.72 14.56
C ARG A 154 10.31 19.18 15.03
N PRO A 155 9.86 20.14 14.19
CA PRO A 155 9.73 21.53 14.59
C PRO A 155 8.68 21.71 15.70
N LEU A 156 8.95 22.58 16.67
CA LEU A 156 8.02 22.88 17.79
C LEU A 156 6.71 23.55 17.36
N GLN A 157 6.65 24.10 16.14
CA GLN A 157 5.45 24.76 15.61
C GLN A 157 4.52 23.81 14.84
N ASP A 158 4.96 22.58 14.58
CA ASP A 158 4.26 21.59 13.77
C ASP A 158 3.44 20.63 14.64
N ASP A 159 2.82 21.17 15.70
CA ASP A 159 2.04 20.42 16.70
C ASP A 159 0.61 20.20 16.18
N LEU A 160 0.48 19.33 15.18
CA LEU A 160 -0.76 18.56 15.05
C LEU A 160 -0.93 17.75 16.34
N PRO A 161 -2.04 17.92 17.07
CA PRO A 161 -2.26 17.18 18.31
C PRO A 161 -2.38 15.70 17.96
N ALA A 162 -1.50 14.91 18.58
CA ALA A 162 -1.42 13.49 18.37
C ALA A 162 -1.30 12.79 19.73
N THR A 163 -1.96 11.65 19.84
CA THR A 163 -2.01 10.84 21.06
C THR A 163 -1.20 9.57 20.89
N ASP A 164 -0.33 9.28 21.86
CA ASP A 164 0.38 8.00 21.96
C ASP A 164 -0.64 6.90 22.25
N ASP A 165 -0.57 5.82 21.49
CA ASP A 165 -1.43 4.65 21.62
C ASP A 165 -0.58 3.43 22.06
N ILE A 166 -0.76 2.28 21.42
CA ILE A 166 -0.04 1.04 21.72
C ILE A 166 1.48 1.16 21.50
N SER A 167 2.23 0.54 22.41
CA SER A 167 3.69 0.46 22.37
C SER A 167 4.15 -0.99 22.19
N TYR A 168 5.24 -1.20 21.49
CA TYR A 168 5.83 -2.51 21.24
C TYR A 168 7.28 -2.52 21.70
N VAL A 169 7.61 -3.44 22.60
CA VAL A 169 9.00 -3.80 22.89
C VAL A 169 9.35 -4.98 21.99
N VAL A 170 10.35 -4.80 21.14
CA VAL A 170 10.78 -5.79 20.17
C VAL A 170 12.20 -6.25 20.49
N ARG A 171 12.43 -7.56 20.52
CA ARG A 171 13.72 -8.18 20.86
C ARG A 171 14.20 -9.13 19.77
N GLY A 172 15.52 -9.24 19.64
CA GLY A 172 16.19 -10.14 18.69
C GLY A 172 16.85 -9.37 17.56
N ARG A 173 16.57 -9.75 16.31
CA ARG A 173 17.15 -9.15 15.09
C ARG A 173 16.41 -7.87 14.70
N VAL A 174 16.66 -6.83 15.48
CA VAL A 174 16.02 -5.51 15.34
C VAL A 174 16.74 -4.58 14.36
N GLU A 175 17.86 -5.03 13.77
CA GLU A 175 18.61 -4.24 12.81
C GLU A 175 17.74 -3.87 11.60
N ASN A 176 17.73 -2.59 11.24
CA ASN A 176 16.91 -2.04 10.15
C ASN A 176 15.39 -2.20 10.31
N LEU A 177 14.89 -2.70 11.45
CA LEU A 177 13.45 -2.91 11.67
C LEU A 177 12.66 -1.62 11.50
N TYR A 178 13.13 -0.54 12.14
CA TYR A 178 12.54 0.79 11.98
C TYR A 178 12.50 1.22 10.51
N ALA A 179 13.65 1.20 9.83
CA ALA A 179 13.74 1.63 8.43
C ALA A 179 12.81 0.82 7.52
N SER A 180 12.76 -0.49 7.68
CA SER A 180 11.88 -1.34 6.87
C SER A 180 10.40 -1.06 7.12
N LEU A 181 9.97 -0.84 8.37
CA LEU A 181 8.59 -0.47 8.66
C LEU A 181 8.26 0.87 8.00
N VAL A 182 9.18 1.85 8.07
CA VAL A 182 8.99 3.16 7.43
C VAL A 182 8.81 3.04 5.91
N VAL A 183 9.61 2.17 5.28
CA VAL A 183 9.57 1.93 3.82
C VAL A 183 8.28 1.19 3.44
N LEU A 184 7.98 0.06 4.07
CA LEU A 184 6.82 -0.77 3.71
C LEU A 184 5.49 -0.06 3.94
N LEU A 185 5.33 0.63 5.06
CA LEU A 185 4.11 1.43 5.32
C LEU A 185 3.97 2.59 4.34
N GLY A 186 5.07 3.17 3.86
CA GLY A 186 5.02 4.21 2.83
C GLY A 186 4.78 3.70 1.41
N TYR A 187 4.87 2.39 1.19
CA TYR A 187 4.51 1.72 -0.06
C TYR A 187 3.09 1.16 -0.04
N THR A 188 2.38 1.28 1.08
CA THR A 188 1.00 0.88 1.21
C THR A 188 0.08 1.92 0.55
N PRO A 189 -0.83 1.52 -0.37
CA PRO A 189 -1.73 2.45 -1.07
C PRO A 189 -2.60 3.32 -0.14
N SER A 190 -3.04 2.76 1.00
CA SER A 190 -3.87 3.51 1.96
C SER A 190 -3.12 4.60 2.73
N PHE A 191 -1.80 4.70 2.62
CA PHE A 191 -0.97 5.62 3.42
C PHE A 191 -0.15 6.55 2.53
N THR A 192 -0.42 7.84 2.63
CA THR A 192 0.42 8.87 2.01
C THR A 192 1.50 9.30 2.99
N ARG A 193 2.77 9.19 2.60
CA ARG A 193 3.89 9.72 3.39
C ARG A 193 3.81 11.25 3.42
N ILE A 194 3.85 11.83 4.62
CA ILE A 194 3.79 13.29 4.79
C ILE A 194 5.07 13.86 5.41
N ASN A 195 5.46 13.39 6.59
CA ASN A 195 6.62 13.89 7.31
C ASN A 195 7.48 12.76 7.86
N GLN A 196 8.79 12.97 7.86
CA GLN A 196 9.78 12.06 8.40
C GLN A 196 10.81 12.88 9.19
N TRP A 197 10.98 12.53 10.46
CA TRP A 197 11.94 13.15 11.35
C TRP A 197 12.81 12.08 12.01
N GLN A 198 13.80 12.52 12.77
CA GLN A 198 14.61 11.65 13.60
C GLN A 198 13.71 10.75 14.45
N ASN A 199 13.79 9.45 14.22
CA ASN A 199 13.05 8.42 14.95
C ASN A 199 11.51 8.55 14.88
N GLN A 200 10.97 9.25 13.88
CA GLN A 200 9.54 9.43 13.71
C GLN A 200 9.13 9.38 12.23
N ALA A 201 8.10 8.57 11.95
CA ALA A 201 7.49 8.48 10.63
C ALA A 201 5.99 8.78 10.72
N GLN A 202 5.52 9.68 9.85
CA GLN A 202 4.14 10.14 9.79
C GLN A 202 3.52 9.89 8.41
N TYR A 203 2.27 9.46 8.43
CA TYR A 203 1.45 9.14 7.28
C TYR A 203 0.06 9.78 7.41
N GLU A 204 -0.64 9.86 6.29
CA GLU A 204 -2.00 10.34 6.18
C GLU A 204 -2.84 9.31 5.43
N MET A 205 -4.00 8.93 5.98
CA MET A 205 -4.96 7.99 5.36
C MET A 205 -6.02 8.71 4.51
N GLY A 206 -6.33 9.93 4.89
CA GLY A 206 -7.34 10.81 4.32
C GLY A 206 -7.10 12.21 4.87
N ALA A 207 -7.82 13.22 4.39
CA ALA A 207 -7.54 14.61 4.77
C ALA A 207 -7.57 14.81 6.30
N ASP A 208 -6.43 15.21 6.88
CA ASP A 208 -6.19 15.37 8.32
C ASP A 208 -6.29 14.07 9.17
N GLU A 209 -6.37 12.90 8.53
CA GLU A 209 -6.37 11.59 9.19
C GLU A 209 -4.94 11.08 9.39
N ILE A 210 -4.29 11.62 10.43
CA ILE A 210 -2.88 11.35 10.71
C ILE A 210 -2.67 10.05 11.48
N CYS A 211 -1.73 9.25 11.01
CA CYS A 211 -1.18 8.09 11.73
C CYS A 211 0.34 8.05 11.63
N GLY A 212 1.00 7.35 12.56
CA GLY A 212 2.44 7.22 12.51
C GLY A 212 3.01 6.42 13.67
N PHE A 213 4.33 6.30 13.68
CA PHE A 213 5.03 5.62 14.77
C PHE A 213 6.39 6.27 15.07
N ARG A 214 6.86 6.05 16.30
CA ARG A 214 8.13 6.56 16.82
C ARG A 214 9.01 5.44 17.34
N LEU A 215 10.32 5.60 17.16
CA LEU A 215 11.36 4.81 17.84
C LEU A 215 11.81 5.57 19.10
N ILE A 216 11.50 5.01 20.28
CA ILE A 216 11.74 5.68 21.57
C ILE A 216 13.09 5.27 22.17
N GLU A 217 13.33 3.97 22.22
CA GLU A 217 14.58 3.40 22.71
C GLU A 217 15.17 2.48 21.65
N ASP A 218 16.49 2.54 21.51
CA ASP A 218 17.29 1.62 20.70
C ASP A 218 18.48 1.16 21.53
N ARG A 219 18.47 -0.12 21.91
CA ARG A 219 19.52 -0.81 22.66
C ARG A 219 19.95 -2.04 21.86
N GLN A 220 21.14 -2.58 22.15
CA GLN A 220 21.61 -3.80 21.47
C GLN A 220 20.60 -4.95 21.60
N GLY A 221 19.92 -5.28 20.51
CA GLY A 221 18.94 -6.36 20.42
C GLY A 221 17.55 -6.06 21.01
N GLU A 222 17.26 -4.83 21.43
CA GLU A 222 15.93 -4.42 21.93
C GLU A 222 15.58 -3.00 21.46
N ILE A 223 14.42 -2.83 20.84
CA ILE A 223 13.87 -1.51 20.48
C ILE A 223 12.47 -1.30 21.05
N GLU A 224 12.09 -0.04 21.26
CA GLU A 224 10.74 0.37 21.64
C GLU A 224 10.10 1.21 20.54
N LEU A 225 8.98 0.72 19.99
CA LEU A 225 8.17 1.41 18.98
C LEU A 225 6.83 1.84 19.58
N VAL A 226 6.35 3.03 19.22
CA VAL A 226 5.08 3.57 19.72
C VAL A 226 4.25 4.09 18.58
N LEU A 227 3.02 3.59 18.44
CA LEU A 227 2.06 4.15 17.49
C LEU A 227 1.45 5.42 18.05
N TYR A 228 1.13 6.34 17.15
CA TYR A 228 0.40 7.56 17.50
C TYR A 228 -0.59 7.93 16.40
N TYR A 229 -1.63 8.64 16.80
CA TYR A 229 -2.71 9.04 15.91
C TYR A 229 -3.08 10.50 16.16
N GLY A 230 -3.43 11.21 15.09
CA GLY A 230 -4.03 12.54 15.20
C GLY A 230 -5.42 12.48 15.84
N ASP A 231 -5.85 13.57 16.46
CA ASP A 231 -7.16 13.63 17.13
C ASP A 231 -8.35 13.32 16.22
N ARG A 232 -8.22 13.64 14.92
CA ARG A 232 -9.26 13.38 13.90
C ARG A 232 -9.26 11.94 13.37
N MET A 233 -8.30 11.12 13.78
CA MET A 233 -8.15 9.76 13.26
C MET A 233 -9.28 8.84 13.74
N PRO A 234 -10.14 8.32 12.83
CA PRO A 234 -11.26 7.47 13.21
C PRO A 234 -10.80 6.12 13.77
N GLY A 235 -11.57 5.55 14.71
CA GLY A 235 -11.22 4.28 15.36
C GLY A 235 -10.99 3.12 14.38
N GLY A 236 -11.77 3.03 13.30
CA GLY A 236 -11.57 2.04 12.24
C GLY A 236 -10.25 2.22 11.49
N GLY A 237 -9.81 3.46 11.28
CA GLY A 237 -8.51 3.76 10.68
C GLY A 237 -7.35 3.42 11.62
N ARG A 238 -7.50 3.66 12.94
CA ARG A 238 -6.50 3.28 13.94
C ARG A 238 -6.25 1.77 13.91
N GLY A 239 -7.35 0.99 13.88
CA GLY A 239 -7.31 -0.46 13.74
C GLY A 239 -6.59 -0.91 12.46
N LYS A 240 -6.94 -0.34 11.30
CA LYS A 240 -6.29 -0.64 10.01
C LYS A 240 -4.78 -0.39 10.04
N PHE A 241 -4.34 0.76 10.56
CA PHE A 241 -2.91 1.08 10.67
C PHE A 241 -2.19 0.14 11.63
N GLN A 242 -2.80 -0.15 12.78
CA GLN A 242 -2.24 -1.08 13.76
C GLN A 242 -2.10 -2.49 13.17
N GLU A 243 -3.16 -3.01 12.54
CA GLU A 243 -3.16 -4.35 11.93
C GLU A 243 -2.06 -4.50 10.88
N LEU A 244 -1.87 -3.51 10.01
CA LEU A 244 -0.82 -3.57 8.99
C LEU A 244 0.59 -3.40 9.58
N PHE A 245 0.75 -2.51 10.57
CA PHE A 245 2.00 -2.36 11.30
C PHE A 245 2.42 -3.69 11.96
N GLU A 246 1.48 -4.33 12.66
CA GLU A 246 1.68 -5.63 13.30
C GLU A 246 2.00 -6.72 12.26
N GLN A 247 1.29 -6.74 11.12
CA GLN A 247 1.55 -7.69 10.04
C GLN A 247 3.00 -7.62 9.55
N PHE A 248 3.55 -6.43 9.32
CA PHE A 248 4.95 -6.28 8.91
C PHE A 248 5.96 -6.56 10.04
N LEU A 249 5.55 -6.38 11.30
CA LEU A 249 6.38 -6.63 12.47
C LEU A 249 6.50 -8.14 12.77
N TYR A 250 5.39 -8.87 12.79
CA TYR A 250 5.34 -10.29 13.16
C TYR A 250 5.88 -11.25 12.09
N GLN A 251 6.02 -10.80 10.85
CA GLN A 251 6.63 -11.60 9.77
C GLN A 251 8.15 -11.73 9.88
N ARG A 252 8.74 -11.19 10.94
CA ARG A 252 10.19 -11.20 11.20
C ARG A 252 10.52 -12.15 12.34
N GLU A 253 11.76 -12.61 12.37
CA GLU A 253 12.32 -13.44 13.44
C GLU A 253 12.63 -12.60 14.69
N VAL A 254 11.59 -12.01 15.30
CA VAL A 254 11.68 -11.15 16.48
C VAL A 254 10.63 -11.54 17.53
N GLU A 255 10.95 -11.32 18.80
CA GLU A 255 10.01 -11.41 19.89
C GLU A 255 9.35 -10.04 20.10
N VAL A 256 8.03 -9.98 20.07
CA VAL A 256 7.26 -8.72 20.19
C VAL A 256 6.39 -8.79 21.43
N THR A 257 6.48 -7.76 22.28
CA THR A 257 5.62 -7.59 23.45
C THR A 257 4.81 -6.30 23.32
N PRO A 258 3.49 -6.39 23.11
CA PRO A 258 2.61 -5.22 23.06
C PRO A 258 2.24 -4.68 24.46
N PHE A 259 2.17 -3.36 24.58
CA PHE A 259 1.78 -2.62 25.77
C PHE A 259 0.69 -1.60 25.39
N PRO A 260 -0.59 -1.92 25.59
CA PRO A 260 -1.67 -0.98 25.32
C PRO A 260 -1.62 0.22 26.27
N PRO A 261 -2.18 1.38 25.88
CA PRO A 261 -2.26 2.54 26.76
C PRO A 261 -3.08 2.19 28.01
N VAL A 262 -2.52 2.52 29.18
CA VAL A 262 -3.17 2.27 30.47
C VAL A 262 -3.81 3.57 30.93
N VAL A 263 -5.11 3.53 31.20
CA VAL A 263 -5.90 4.70 31.63
C VAL A 263 -6.56 4.38 32.95
N CYS A 264 -6.54 5.32 33.89
CA CYS A 264 -7.21 5.15 35.18
C CYS A 264 -8.72 5.39 35.08
N ALA A 265 -9.47 5.10 36.15
CA ALA A 265 -10.91 5.34 36.19
C ALA A 265 -11.30 6.82 35.95
N ASN A 266 -10.42 7.75 36.31
CA ASN A 266 -10.60 9.19 36.09
C ASN A 266 -10.07 9.68 34.72
N LYS A 267 -9.82 8.77 33.77
CA LYS A 267 -9.34 9.08 32.41
C LYS A 267 -7.93 9.68 32.32
N HIS A 268 -7.12 9.63 33.37
CA HIS A 268 -5.71 10.00 33.29
C HIS A 268 -4.91 8.88 32.62
N GLN A 269 -4.21 9.20 31.53
CA GLN A 269 -3.32 8.27 30.84
C GLN A 269 -2.02 8.09 31.63
N GLN A 270 -1.62 6.85 31.85
CA GLN A 270 -0.42 6.52 32.63
C GLN A 270 0.83 6.63 31.75
N LYS A 271 1.95 7.04 32.36
CA LYS A 271 3.24 7.13 31.67
C LYS A 271 3.69 5.76 31.17
N ARG A 272 3.93 5.63 29.88
CA ARG A 272 4.37 4.41 29.20
C ARG A 272 5.57 3.76 29.87
N ALA A 273 6.63 4.52 30.13
CA ALA A 273 7.84 4.00 30.78
C ALA A 273 7.54 3.31 32.12
N THR A 274 6.66 3.90 32.93
CA THR A 274 6.22 3.34 34.21
C THR A 274 5.37 2.08 34.03
N VAL A 275 4.49 2.04 33.03
CA VAL A 275 3.71 0.84 32.69
C VAL A 275 4.63 -0.31 32.30
N ILE A 276 5.56 -0.08 31.37
CA ILE A 276 6.51 -1.08 30.88
C ILE A 276 7.38 -1.60 32.03
N GLU A 277 7.94 -0.71 32.84
CA GLU A 277 8.75 -1.08 34.02
C GLU A 277 7.97 -1.96 35.00
N ARG A 278 6.76 -1.53 35.40
CA ARG A 278 5.94 -2.27 36.37
C ARG A 278 5.51 -3.64 35.85
N VAL A 279 5.19 -3.75 34.57
CA VAL A 279 4.83 -5.02 33.94
C VAL A 279 6.04 -5.95 33.86
N ARG A 280 7.24 -5.44 33.52
CA ARG A 280 8.50 -6.21 33.56
C ARG A 280 8.80 -6.74 34.97
N ASP A 281 8.49 -5.95 36.00
CA ASP A 281 8.59 -6.32 37.42
C ASP A 281 7.48 -7.29 37.89
N ARG A 282 6.60 -7.74 36.99
CA ARG A 282 5.46 -8.63 37.26
C ARG A 282 4.50 -8.05 38.30
N LYS A 283 4.36 -6.73 38.35
CA LYS A 283 3.38 -6.06 39.21
C LYS A 283 2.01 -6.09 38.53
N PRO A 284 0.94 -6.50 39.22
CA PRO A 284 -0.40 -6.56 38.62
C PRO A 284 -1.12 -5.21 38.59
N PHE A 285 -0.58 -4.17 39.24
CA PHE A 285 -1.17 -2.83 39.28
C PHE A 285 -0.11 -1.74 39.48
N MET A 286 -0.51 -0.51 39.17
CA MET A 286 0.18 0.72 39.57
C MET A 286 -0.79 1.70 40.24
N PHE A 287 -0.27 2.79 40.79
CA PHE A 287 -1.09 3.90 41.27
C PHE A 287 -0.99 5.02 40.26
N CYS A 288 -2.12 5.70 39.99
CA CYS A 288 -2.13 6.83 39.10
C CYS A 288 -1.36 8.01 39.68
N ASP A 289 -0.43 8.57 38.90
CA ASP A 289 0.38 9.73 39.32
C ASP A 289 -0.46 10.98 39.61
N GLU A 290 -1.67 11.08 39.03
CA GLU A 290 -2.54 12.26 39.16
C GLU A 290 -3.63 12.10 40.23
N CYS A 291 -4.39 10.99 40.22
CA CYS A 291 -5.50 10.79 41.17
C CYS A 291 -5.19 9.81 42.30
N GLY A 292 -4.05 9.10 42.27
CA GLY A 292 -3.70 8.09 43.27
C GLY A 292 -4.49 6.78 43.18
N ASP A 293 -5.42 6.65 42.24
CA ASP A 293 -6.23 5.44 42.09
C ASP A 293 -5.39 4.23 41.68
N LYS A 294 -5.80 3.06 42.16
CA LYS A 294 -5.21 1.79 41.76
C LYS A 294 -5.62 1.44 40.32
N VAL A 295 -4.65 1.33 39.43
CA VAL A 295 -4.84 1.00 38.01
C VAL A 295 -4.31 -0.40 37.74
N ALA A 296 -5.15 -1.29 37.21
CA ALA A 296 -4.73 -2.63 36.81
C ALA A 296 -3.82 -2.57 35.59
N LEU A 297 -2.77 -3.38 35.58
CA LEU A 297 -1.84 -3.50 34.46
C LEU A 297 -2.23 -4.67 33.54
N PRO A 298 -1.92 -4.60 32.24
CA PRO A 298 -2.23 -5.67 31.30
C PRO A 298 -1.47 -6.95 31.64
N ASP A 299 -2.16 -8.10 31.56
CA ASP A 299 -1.55 -9.42 31.73
C ASP A 299 -1.01 -9.92 30.38
N LEU A 300 0.31 -9.87 30.23
CA LEU A 300 1.02 -10.28 29.02
C LEU A 300 1.00 -11.80 28.75
N ASN A 301 0.58 -12.62 29.71
CA ASN A 301 0.52 -14.08 29.53
C ASN A 301 -0.73 -14.54 28.77
N LYS A 302 -1.71 -13.64 28.55
CA LYS A 302 -2.82 -13.94 27.66
C LYS A 302 -2.30 -13.78 26.23
N PRO A 303 -2.34 -14.83 25.38
CA PRO A 303 -2.09 -14.64 23.97
C PRO A 303 -3.11 -13.61 23.48
N GLN A 304 -2.64 -12.41 23.16
CA GLN A 304 -3.42 -11.53 22.32
C GLN A 304 -3.54 -12.30 21.01
N SER A 305 -4.75 -12.73 20.68
CA SER A 305 -5.02 -13.34 19.40
C SER A 305 -4.72 -12.30 18.34
N ILE A 306 -3.50 -12.32 17.81
CA ILE A 306 -3.18 -11.75 16.50
C ILE A 306 -4.26 -12.32 15.59
N GLY A 307 -5.06 -11.44 14.97
CA GLY A 307 -6.24 -11.83 14.20
C GLY A 307 -5.90 -12.95 13.23
N LEU A 308 -6.21 -14.19 13.60
CA LEU A 308 -5.93 -15.41 12.82
C LEU A 308 -6.89 -15.57 11.62
N GLY A 309 -7.35 -14.44 11.10
CA GLY A 309 -7.91 -14.28 9.76
C GLY A 309 -7.51 -12.90 9.29
N ALA A 310 -6.40 -12.78 8.56
CA ALA A 310 -6.02 -11.53 7.91
C ALA A 310 -7.19 -11.08 7.03
N SER A 311 -7.72 -9.88 7.29
CA SER A 311 -8.81 -9.33 6.50
C SER A 311 -8.41 -9.27 5.01
N PRO A 312 -9.35 -9.42 4.06
CA PRO A 312 -9.02 -9.28 2.64
C PRO A 312 -8.32 -7.96 2.32
N TRP A 313 -8.70 -6.89 3.04
CA TRP A 313 -8.03 -5.59 2.97
C TRP A 313 -6.56 -5.68 3.42
N LEU A 314 -6.26 -6.28 4.58
CA LEU A 314 -4.90 -6.42 5.09
C LEU A 314 -3.99 -7.20 4.12
N GLN A 315 -4.49 -8.32 3.58
CA GLN A 315 -3.74 -9.12 2.61
C GLN A 315 -3.45 -8.32 1.33
N ARG A 316 -4.42 -7.55 0.84
CA ARG A 316 -4.29 -6.70 -0.34
C ARG A 316 -3.25 -5.60 -0.11
N GLU A 317 -3.33 -4.87 0.99
CA GLU A 317 -2.40 -3.79 1.31
C GLU A 317 -0.96 -4.28 1.48
N GLU A 318 -0.78 -5.41 2.18
CA GLU A 318 0.52 -6.03 2.34
C GLU A 318 1.12 -6.45 0.99
N ALA A 319 0.31 -7.11 0.15
CA ALA A 319 0.74 -7.55 -1.15
C ALA A 319 1.08 -6.37 -2.08
N ALA A 320 0.29 -5.30 -2.04
CA ALA A 320 0.55 -4.07 -2.80
C ALA A 320 1.88 -3.42 -2.39
N ALA A 321 2.13 -3.29 -1.09
CA ALA A 321 3.39 -2.74 -0.57
C ALA A 321 4.62 -3.57 -1.00
N ARG A 322 4.50 -4.91 -0.94
CA ARG A 322 5.56 -5.83 -1.42
C ARG A 322 5.77 -5.75 -2.92
N LEU A 323 4.70 -5.57 -3.70
CA LEU A 323 4.79 -5.40 -5.14
C LEU A 323 5.45 -4.07 -5.51
N ARG A 324 5.13 -2.98 -4.79
CA ARG A 324 5.82 -1.70 -4.93
C ARG A 324 7.30 -1.79 -4.55
N SER A 325 7.63 -2.43 -3.43
CA SER A 325 9.03 -2.69 -3.04
C SER A 325 9.80 -3.44 -4.15
N ALA A 326 9.20 -4.46 -4.76
CA ALA A 326 9.80 -5.18 -5.88
C ALA A 326 10.00 -4.28 -7.12
N TYR A 327 9.03 -3.42 -7.45
CA TYR A 327 9.14 -2.44 -8.53
C TYR A 327 10.35 -1.50 -8.30
N GLU A 328 10.51 -0.97 -7.09
CA GLU A 328 11.61 -0.07 -6.74
C GLU A 328 12.98 -0.73 -6.94
N VAL A 329 13.11 -2.01 -6.60
CA VAL A 329 14.34 -2.77 -6.86
C VAL A 329 14.60 -2.92 -8.36
N GLN A 330 13.58 -3.23 -9.17
CA GLN A 330 13.79 -3.38 -10.62
C GLN A 330 14.06 -2.04 -11.32
N LEU A 331 13.49 -0.95 -10.82
CA LEU A 331 13.70 0.39 -11.37
C LEU A 331 15.18 0.80 -11.35
N THR A 332 15.94 0.40 -10.33
CA THR A 332 17.41 0.63 -10.27
C THR A 332 18.11 0.10 -11.51
N LYS A 333 17.72 -1.08 -12.00
CA LYS A 333 18.35 -1.69 -13.19
C LYS A 333 18.01 -0.93 -14.47
N VAL A 334 16.80 -0.38 -14.56
CA VAL A 334 16.41 0.48 -15.70
C VAL A 334 17.28 1.73 -15.72
N LYS A 335 17.40 2.40 -14.56
CA LYS A 335 18.23 3.62 -14.42
C LYS A 335 19.71 3.32 -14.67
N GLY A 336 20.22 2.19 -14.19
CA GLY A 336 21.59 1.74 -14.46
C GLY A 336 21.84 1.46 -15.93
N TYR A 337 20.93 0.78 -16.63
CA TYR A 337 21.05 0.46 -18.05
C TYR A 337 21.04 1.71 -18.95
N ARG A 338 20.27 2.74 -18.57
CA ARG A 338 20.12 3.99 -19.34
C ARG A 338 20.91 5.17 -18.80
N ARG A 339 21.87 4.92 -17.91
CA ARG A 339 22.70 5.95 -17.24
C ARG A 339 23.34 6.97 -18.17
N ASN A 340 23.76 6.55 -19.36
CA ASN A 340 24.46 7.41 -20.33
C ASN A 340 23.55 7.95 -21.45
N TRP A 341 22.24 7.75 -21.36
CA TRP A 341 21.30 8.14 -22.40
C TRP A 341 20.61 9.46 -22.01
N ALA A 342 20.06 10.16 -23.00
CA ALA A 342 19.23 11.32 -22.73
C ALA A 342 18.03 10.92 -21.86
N VAL A 343 17.76 11.73 -20.83
CA VAL A 343 16.60 11.55 -19.95
C VAL A 343 15.32 11.61 -20.79
N PRO A 344 14.43 10.61 -20.71
CA PRO A 344 13.16 10.65 -21.41
C PRO A 344 12.31 11.80 -20.85
N ARG A 345 11.65 12.52 -21.75
CA ARG A 345 10.80 13.66 -21.43
C ARG A 345 9.37 13.32 -21.79
N CYS A 346 8.43 13.59 -20.88
CA CYS A 346 7.01 13.35 -21.15
C CYS A 346 6.10 14.46 -20.64
N TYR A 347 4.99 14.68 -21.33
CA TYR A 347 3.88 15.52 -20.90
C TYR A 347 2.65 14.67 -20.63
N ILE A 348 1.93 14.93 -19.53
CA ILE A 348 0.71 14.19 -19.19
C ILE A 348 -0.51 15.06 -19.53
N SER A 349 -1.20 14.68 -20.60
CA SER A 349 -2.45 15.27 -21.04
C SER A 349 -3.61 14.72 -20.21
N ARG A 350 -4.36 15.61 -19.54
CA ARG A 350 -5.37 15.24 -18.53
C ARG A 350 -6.50 16.27 -18.43
N LEU A 351 -7.65 15.81 -17.94
CA LEU A 351 -8.73 16.70 -17.50
C LEU A 351 -8.52 17.18 -16.04
N PRO A 352 -9.12 18.30 -15.63
CA PRO A 352 -9.02 18.81 -14.25
C PRO A 352 -9.43 17.79 -13.17
N GLU A 353 -10.47 16.98 -13.45
CA GLU A 353 -10.95 15.93 -12.55
C GLU A 353 -9.93 14.79 -12.33
N GLN A 354 -8.93 14.66 -13.21
CA GLN A 354 -7.88 13.63 -13.13
C GLN A 354 -6.61 14.14 -12.43
N ALA A 355 -6.62 15.36 -11.89
CA ALA A 355 -5.43 16.01 -11.34
C ALA A 355 -4.81 15.25 -10.16
N ALA A 356 -5.63 14.71 -9.24
CA ALA A 356 -5.14 13.96 -8.09
C ALA A 356 -4.38 12.70 -8.53
N TRP A 357 -5.01 11.88 -9.38
CA TRP A 357 -4.39 10.67 -9.94
C TRP A 357 -3.13 10.99 -10.76
N ALA A 358 -3.16 12.05 -11.57
CA ALA A 358 -2.00 12.47 -12.35
C ALA A 358 -0.82 12.90 -11.46
N THR A 359 -1.09 13.47 -10.28
CA THR A 359 -0.02 13.91 -9.36
C THR A 359 0.79 12.72 -8.84
N GLU A 360 0.13 11.61 -8.54
CA GLU A 360 0.79 10.35 -8.15
C GLU A 360 1.66 9.81 -9.30
N LEU A 361 1.11 9.72 -10.51
CA LEU A 361 1.88 9.27 -11.68
C LEU A 361 3.07 10.21 -11.97
N ILE A 362 2.92 11.52 -11.81
CA ILE A 362 4.03 12.48 -12.00
C ILE A 362 5.16 12.20 -11.01
N ARG A 363 4.83 11.99 -9.73
CA ARG A 363 5.82 11.66 -8.70
C ARG A 363 6.58 10.39 -9.07
N ASP A 364 5.86 9.34 -9.43
CA ASP A 364 6.44 8.05 -9.77
C ASP A 364 7.30 8.08 -11.04
N LEU A 365 6.89 8.84 -12.05
CA LEU A 365 7.69 9.05 -13.26
C LEU A 365 8.97 9.85 -12.95
N ARG A 366 8.90 10.85 -12.06
CA ARG A 366 10.08 11.61 -11.62
C ARG A 366 11.06 10.73 -10.85
N GLU A 367 10.57 9.89 -9.95
CA GLU A 367 11.39 8.89 -9.24
C GLU A 367 12.05 7.89 -10.19
N ALA A 368 11.33 7.52 -11.26
CA ALA A 368 11.85 6.70 -12.34
C ALA A 368 12.93 7.38 -13.18
N GLY A 369 13.19 8.68 -12.97
CA GLY A 369 14.17 9.45 -13.71
C GLY A 369 13.64 10.02 -15.03
N VAL A 370 12.31 10.09 -15.19
CA VAL A 370 11.66 10.72 -16.36
C VAL A 370 11.43 12.20 -16.07
N TYR A 371 11.81 13.06 -17.01
CA TYR A 371 11.53 14.49 -16.90
C TYR A 371 10.08 14.78 -17.32
N VAL A 372 9.24 15.13 -16.35
CA VAL A 372 7.84 15.47 -16.63
C VAL A 372 7.70 16.97 -16.92
N VAL A 373 7.29 17.28 -18.14
CA VAL A 373 6.99 18.65 -18.60
C VAL A 373 5.66 19.10 -17.98
N GLU A 374 5.64 20.22 -17.26
CA GLU A 374 4.44 20.68 -16.56
C GLU A 374 3.48 21.50 -17.42
N GLN A 375 3.98 22.12 -18.49
CA GLN A 375 3.21 23.03 -19.35
C GLN A 375 3.25 22.59 -20.80
N ALA A 376 2.07 22.53 -21.44
CA ALA A 376 1.92 22.18 -22.85
C ALA A 376 2.82 23.03 -23.79
N ALA A 377 3.04 24.31 -23.47
CA ALA A 377 3.88 25.21 -24.25
C ALA A 377 5.37 24.82 -24.30
N HIS A 378 5.85 24.03 -23.33
CA HIS A 378 7.26 23.60 -23.23
C HIS A 378 7.50 22.21 -23.83
N VAL A 379 6.48 21.60 -24.42
CA VAL A 379 6.57 20.26 -25.03
C VAL A 379 7.32 20.35 -26.36
N GLN A 380 8.44 19.66 -26.46
CA GLN A 380 9.27 19.58 -27.67
C GLN A 380 8.74 18.49 -28.61
N PRO A 381 9.07 18.49 -29.92
CA PRO A 381 8.59 17.47 -30.86
C PRO A 381 8.95 16.03 -30.47
N ASP A 382 10.13 15.82 -29.87
CA ASP A 382 10.59 14.49 -29.48
C ASP A 382 10.05 14.01 -28.11
N ASP A 383 9.40 14.90 -27.35
CA ASP A 383 8.82 14.56 -26.04
C ASP A 383 7.64 13.59 -26.21
N PHE A 384 7.53 12.63 -25.29
CA PHE A 384 6.37 11.75 -25.18
C PHE A 384 5.14 12.54 -24.71
N VAL A 385 3.97 12.18 -25.22
CA VAL A 385 2.68 12.67 -24.71
C VAL A 385 1.90 11.46 -24.19
N VAL A 386 1.63 11.48 -22.89
CA VAL A 386 0.87 10.45 -22.18
C VAL A 386 -0.55 10.98 -21.96
N VAL A 387 -1.54 10.26 -22.46
CA VAL A 387 -2.95 10.63 -22.39
C VAL A 387 -3.64 9.81 -21.31
N LEU A 388 -4.33 10.47 -20.39
CA LEU A 388 -5.20 9.81 -19.40
C LEU A 388 -6.56 9.51 -20.02
N ASP A 389 -6.63 8.37 -20.70
CA ASP A 389 -7.70 7.98 -21.59
C ASP A 389 -8.94 7.47 -20.83
N THR A 390 -9.89 8.37 -20.65
CA THR A 390 -11.23 8.09 -20.12
C THR A 390 -12.31 8.46 -21.15
N LEU A 391 -13.52 7.94 -20.97
CA LEU A 391 -14.66 8.32 -21.82
C LEU A 391 -14.88 9.85 -21.80
N ALA A 392 -14.75 10.49 -20.63
CA ALA A 392 -14.84 11.94 -20.48
C ALA A 392 -13.75 12.66 -21.29
N TYR A 393 -12.50 12.18 -21.21
CA TYR A 393 -11.39 12.72 -22.00
C TYR A 393 -11.64 12.61 -23.50
N ARG A 394 -12.07 11.43 -24.00
CA ARG A 394 -12.38 11.22 -25.42
C ARG A 394 -13.48 12.14 -25.91
N ASN A 395 -14.53 12.31 -25.13
CA ASN A 395 -15.63 13.22 -25.44
C ASN A 395 -15.13 14.67 -25.51
N ALA A 396 -14.38 15.13 -24.52
CA ALA A 396 -13.82 16.48 -24.48
C ALA A 396 -12.87 16.75 -25.66
N PHE A 397 -12.06 15.75 -26.05
CA PHE A 397 -11.14 15.82 -27.18
C PHE A 397 -11.87 15.89 -28.53
N LYS A 398 -12.99 15.17 -28.68
CA LYS A 398 -13.84 15.21 -29.89
C LYS A 398 -14.62 16.52 -30.01
N SER A 399 -15.20 17.00 -28.91
CA SER A 399 -16.01 18.23 -28.92
C SER A 399 -15.20 19.52 -28.90
N GLY A 400 -13.88 19.45 -28.66
CA GLY A 400 -12.99 20.61 -28.68
C GLY A 400 -13.19 21.55 -27.50
N VAL A 401 -13.42 20.99 -26.30
CA VAL A 401 -13.62 21.76 -25.05
C VAL A 401 -12.36 22.59 -24.72
N SER A 402 -12.56 23.76 -24.09
CA SER A 402 -11.48 24.66 -23.67
C SER A 402 -10.38 23.98 -22.85
N ASP A 403 -10.76 23.00 -22.03
CA ASP A 403 -9.86 22.39 -21.05
C ASP A 403 -8.74 21.57 -21.70
N LEU A 404 -8.93 21.13 -22.95
CA LEU A 404 -7.91 20.43 -23.76
C LEU A 404 -7.41 21.30 -24.92
N ALA A 405 -7.66 22.60 -24.93
CA ALA A 405 -7.30 23.47 -26.07
C ALA A 405 -5.80 23.51 -26.33
N ALA A 406 -4.97 23.47 -25.28
CA ALA A 406 -3.52 23.43 -25.38
C ALA A 406 -2.98 22.02 -25.70
N ASP A 407 -3.67 20.98 -25.21
CA ASP A 407 -3.22 19.59 -25.28
C ASP A 407 -3.60 18.93 -26.61
N ALA A 408 -4.77 19.27 -27.16
CA ALA A 408 -5.29 18.62 -28.35
C ALA A 408 -4.38 18.72 -29.60
N PRO A 409 -3.74 19.87 -29.89
CA PRO A 409 -2.76 19.97 -30.97
C PRO A 409 -1.55 19.06 -30.76
N LEU A 410 -1.04 18.94 -29.52
CA LEU A 410 0.12 18.12 -29.18
C LEU A 410 -0.16 16.63 -29.39
N VAL A 411 -1.36 16.18 -29.00
CA VAL A 411 -1.82 14.81 -29.18
C VAL A 411 -2.02 14.48 -30.66
N ARG A 412 -2.71 15.35 -31.42
CA ARG A 412 -2.95 15.15 -32.87
C ARG A 412 -1.67 15.08 -33.68
N ALA A 413 -0.65 15.87 -33.31
CA ALA A 413 0.65 15.88 -33.97
C ALA A 413 1.41 14.54 -33.85
N ARG A 414 1.04 13.67 -32.91
CA ARG A 414 1.74 12.42 -32.59
C ARG A 414 0.96 11.15 -32.93
N PHE A 415 -0.18 11.25 -33.62
CA PHE A 415 -0.91 10.08 -34.12
C PHE A 415 -0.03 9.24 -35.06
N GLY A 416 -0.03 7.91 -34.89
CA GLY A 416 0.85 7.02 -35.64
C GLY A 416 2.29 6.94 -35.12
N GLY A 417 2.65 7.71 -34.10
CA GLY A 417 3.99 7.76 -33.53
C GLY A 417 4.12 6.99 -32.22
N ARG A 418 5.32 6.45 -31.96
CA ARG A 418 5.68 5.81 -30.67
C ARG A 418 5.70 6.79 -29.48
N GLN A 419 5.66 8.09 -29.76
CA GLN A 419 5.68 9.16 -28.76
C GLN A 419 4.30 9.41 -28.12
N LEU A 420 3.23 8.82 -28.65
CA LEU A 420 1.90 8.90 -28.04
C LEU A 420 1.59 7.63 -27.26
N ILE A 421 1.34 7.79 -25.96
CA ILE A 421 0.97 6.70 -25.05
C ILE A 421 -0.43 6.97 -24.51
N SER A 422 -1.33 6.00 -24.64
CA SER A 422 -2.68 6.07 -24.08
C SER A 422 -2.79 5.21 -22.83
N LEU A 423 -3.16 5.81 -21.70
CA LEU A 423 -3.35 5.13 -20.42
C LEU A 423 -4.84 5.03 -20.08
N ALA A 424 -5.40 3.82 -20.14
CA ALA A 424 -6.78 3.59 -19.73
C ALA A 424 -6.87 3.59 -18.20
N LEU A 425 -7.67 4.51 -17.64
CA LEU A 425 -7.94 4.57 -16.19
C LEU A 425 -9.23 3.87 -15.78
N LYS A 426 -10.19 3.73 -16.70
CA LYS A 426 -11.50 3.10 -16.46
C LYS A 426 -11.97 2.37 -17.71
N GLY A 427 -12.62 1.21 -17.55
CA GLY A 427 -13.22 0.42 -18.64
C GLY A 427 -12.40 -0.82 -19.05
N ARG A 428 -12.92 -1.59 -20.03
CA ARG A 428 -12.28 -2.83 -20.50
C ARG A 428 -10.95 -2.56 -21.22
N VAL A 429 -9.97 -3.40 -20.93
CA VAL A 429 -8.69 -3.51 -21.65
C VAL A 429 -8.97 -3.67 -23.15
N GLY A 430 -8.41 -2.79 -23.99
CA GLY A 430 -8.43 -2.94 -25.45
C GLY A 430 -9.40 -2.07 -26.25
N ALA A 431 -10.28 -1.28 -25.62
CA ALA A 431 -11.12 -0.32 -26.34
C ALA A 431 -10.48 1.08 -26.32
N HIS A 432 -9.50 1.36 -27.19
CA HIS A 432 -8.93 2.71 -27.37
C HIS A 432 -9.25 3.27 -28.76
N GLU A 433 -9.61 4.55 -28.82
CA GLU A 433 -10.03 5.23 -30.07
C GLU A 433 -8.87 5.94 -30.79
N PHE A 434 -7.70 6.04 -30.15
CA PHE A 434 -6.52 6.68 -30.72
C PHE A 434 -5.80 5.71 -31.66
N LYS A 435 -5.59 6.11 -32.93
CA LYS A 435 -4.93 5.26 -33.93
C LYS A 435 -3.44 5.10 -33.62
N ASP A 436 -2.96 3.86 -33.67
CA ASP A 436 -1.53 3.50 -33.72
C ASP A 436 -0.69 4.09 -32.55
N CYS A 437 -1.24 4.11 -31.32
CA CYS A 437 -0.53 4.52 -30.10
C CYS A 437 -0.12 3.32 -29.23
N THR A 438 0.88 3.51 -28.36
CA THR A 438 1.21 2.51 -27.33
C THR A 438 0.16 2.54 -26.22
N PHE A 439 -0.41 1.38 -25.88
CA PHE A 439 -1.46 1.27 -24.88
C PHE A 439 -0.92 0.75 -23.53
N GLY A 440 -1.31 1.42 -22.44
CA GLY A 440 -1.11 0.95 -21.07
C GLY A 440 -2.44 0.90 -20.32
N SER A 441 -2.66 -0.12 -19.51
CA SER A 441 -3.88 -0.23 -18.67
C SER A 441 -3.54 0.03 -17.21
N PHE A 442 -4.23 1.00 -16.61
CA PHE A 442 -4.20 1.32 -15.19
C PHE A 442 -5.62 1.18 -14.59
N CYS A 443 -6.45 0.32 -15.19
CA CYS A 443 -7.84 0.10 -14.75
C CYS A 443 -7.92 -0.69 -13.44
N ASP A 444 -6.88 -1.47 -13.12
CA ASP A 444 -6.75 -2.23 -11.87
C ASP A 444 -5.66 -1.59 -11.01
N GLU A 445 -6.07 -0.99 -9.90
CA GLU A 445 -5.18 -0.37 -8.92
C GLU A 445 -4.16 -1.37 -8.35
N THR A 446 -4.53 -2.64 -8.22
CA THR A 446 -3.62 -3.68 -7.69
C THR A 446 -2.51 -4.02 -8.67
N HIS A 447 -2.73 -3.79 -9.97
CA HIS A 447 -1.75 -3.99 -11.04
C HIS A 447 -0.87 -2.73 -11.28
N TYR A 448 -1.11 -1.63 -10.54
CA TYR A 448 -0.46 -0.34 -10.78
C TYR A 448 1.08 -0.43 -10.88
N PRO A 449 1.83 -1.08 -9.96
CA PRO A 449 3.29 -1.12 -10.07
C PRO A 449 3.79 -1.89 -11.31
N VAL A 450 3.03 -2.91 -11.76
CA VAL A 450 3.35 -3.68 -12.97
C VAL A 450 3.12 -2.81 -14.21
N SER A 451 1.97 -2.12 -14.28
CA SER A 451 1.65 -1.19 -15.37
C SER A 451 2.62 -0.01 -15.43
N LEU A 452 3.02 0.51 -14.27
CA LEU A 452 4.02 1.57 -14.16
C LEU A 452 5.36 1.10 -14.70
N PHE A 453 5.81 -0.11 -14.38
CA PHE A 453 7.04 -0.68 -14.93
C PHE A 453 7.01 -0.74 -16.47
N ASP A 454 5.91 -1.22 -17.05
CA ASP A 454 5.72 -1.27 -18.50
C ASP A 454 5.73 0.13 -19.13
N LEU A 455 5.10 1.11 -18.48
CA LEU A 455 5.13 2.51 -18.91
C LEU A 455 6.55 3.08 -18.88
N VAL A 456 7.30 2.83 -17.81
CA VAL A 456 8.70 3.27 -17.67
C VAL A 456 9.55 2.64 -18.77
N LEU A 457 9.45 1.33 -19.02
CA LEU A 457 10.18 0.67 -20.11
C LEU A 457 9.85 1.29 -21.48
N ASN A 458 8.57 1.62 -21.74
CA ASN A 458 8.16 2.29 -22.97
C ASN A 458 8.75 3.70 -23.10
N LEU A 459 8.73 4.50 -22.03
CA LEU A 459 9.30 5.85 -22.02
C LEU A 459 10.83 5.83 -22.22
N TYR A 460 11.50 4.82 -21.67
CA TYR A 460 12.90 4.56 -21.96
C TYR A 460 13.11 3.86 -23.31
N ALA A 461 12.09 3.55 -24.11
CA ALA A 461 12.23 2.81 -25.37
C ALA A 461 13.02 1.49 -25.22
N ILE A 462 12.75 0.74 -24.14
CA ILE A 462 13.31 -0.59 -23.88
C ILE A 462 12.29 -1.64 -24.33
N PRO A 463 12.64 -2.55 -25.26
CA PRO A 463 11.72 -3.61 -25.69
C PRO A 463 11.37 -4.56 -24.53
N PHE A 464 10.11 -4.97 -24.42
CA PHE A 464 9.67 -5.93 -23.41
C PHE A 464 10.32 -7.31 -23.55
N THR A 465 10.88 -7.62 -24.73
CA THR A 465 11.64 -8.85 -25.02
C THR A 465 13.12 -8.75 -24.66
N HIS A 466 13.58 -7.62 -24.11
CA HIS A 466 14.98 -7.43 -23.75
C HIS A 466 15.42 -8.45 -22.69
N VAL A 467 16.54 -9.15 -22.91
CA VAL A 467 17.01 -10.26 -22.07
C VAL A 467 17.16 -9.87 -20.60
N GLY A 468 17.63 -8.65 -20.33
CA GLY A 468 17.77 -8.13 -18.96
C GLY A 468 16.47 -7.71 -18.26
N PHE A 469 15.39 -7.41 -19.00
CA PHE A 469 14.16 -6.82 -18.43
C PHE A 469 12.93 -7.72 -18.56
N ALA A 470 12.85 -8.60 -19.56
CA ALA A 470 11.76 -9.55 -19.72
C ALA A 470 11.56 -10.42 -18.46
N PRO A 471 12.62 -10.98 -17.82
CA PRO A 471 12.46 -11.76 -16.60
C PRO A 471 11.98 -10.91 -15.41
N LEU A 472 12.35 -9.62 -15.36
CA LEU A 472 11.97 -8.72 -14.27
C LEU A 472 10.50 -8.33 -14.39
N ARG A 473 10.06 -8.04 -15.60
CA ARG A 473 8.65 -7.81 -15.94
C ARG A 473 7.81 -9.02 -15.59
N GLN A 474 8.25 -10.21 -15.98
CA GLN A 474 7.58 -11.47 -15.67
C GLN A 474 7.52 -11.71 -14.16
N ALA A 475 8.61 -11.48 -13.42
CA ALA A 475 8.62 -11.63 -11.96
C ALA A 475 7.61 -10.72 -11.25
N LEU A 476 7.49 -9.45 -11.67
CA LEU A 476 6.49 -8.53 -11.15
C LEU A 476 5.06 -9.01 -11.45
N HIS A 477 4.81 -9.46 -12.68
CA HIS A 477 3.50 -9.96 -13.07
C HIS A 477 3.12 -11.24 -12.31
N GLU A 478 4.02 -12.22 -12.23
CA GLU A 478 3.79 -13.45 -11.47
C GLU A 478 3.62 -13.19 -9.98
N GLN A 479 4.32 -12.21 -9.41
CA GLN A 479 4.11 -11.80 -8.02
C GLN A 479 2.69 -11.27 -7.83
N TRP A 480 2.25 -10.35 -8.70
CA TRP A 480 0.88 -9.85 -8.69
C TRP A 480 -0.14 -10.98 -8.88
N GLU A 481 0.07 -11.90 -9.83
CA GLU A 481 -0.82 -13.05 -10.07
C GLU A 481 -1.01 -13.93 -8.84
N ARG A 482 0.07 -14.15 -8.08
CA ARG A 482 0.03 -15.00 -6.88
C ARG A 482 -0.67 -14.34 -5.70
N THR A 483 -0.60 -13.01 -5.58
CA THR A 483 -1.00 -12.30 -4.36
C THR A 483 -2.24 -11.42 -4.51
N LEU A 484 -2.48 -10.86 -5.69
CA LEU A 484 -3.44 -9.79 -5.92
C LEU A 484 -4.40 -10.06 -7.09
N ALA A 485 -3.98 -10.84 -8.09
CA ALA A 485 -4.84 -11.09 -9.23
C ALA A 485 -6.14 -11.78 -8.78
N PRO A 486 -7.27 -11.39 -9.38
CA PRO A 486 -8.53 -12.08 -9.15
C PRO A 486 -8.35 -13.54 -9.56
N LYS A 487 -8.56 -14.48 -8.62
CA LYS A 487 -8.47 -15.91 -8.93
C LYS A 487 -9.52 -16.22 -9.99
N GLN A 488 -9.14 -16.85 -11.10
CA GLN A 488 -10.10 -17.29 -12.12
C GLN A 488 -11.14 -18.21 -11.47
N GLY A 489 -12.38 -17.71 -11.37
CA GLY A 489 -13.48 -18.25 -10.57
C GLY A 489 -14.13 -17.25 -9.62
N ASP A 490 -13.49 -16.09 -9.38
CA ASP A 490 -13.97 -14.99 -8.52
C ASP A 490 -14.44 -13.76 -9.33
N ASP A 491 -14.47 -13.89 -10.66
CA ASP A 491 -15.18 -12.94 -11.51
C ASP A 491 -16.67 -13.30 -11.40
N MET A 492 -17.39 -12.61 -10.51
CA MET A 492 -18.63 -11.90 -10.79
C MET A 492 -19.23 -11.34 -9.48
N THR A 493 -19.22 -10.00 -9.39
CA THR A 493 -19.82 -9.08 -8.40
C THR A 493 -19.00 -8.68 -7.18
N SER A 494 -18.67 -7.38 -7.14
CA SER A 494 -18.44 -6.65 -5.89
C SER A 494 -19.55 -6.97 -4.89
N PRO A 495 -19.24 -7.19 -3.60
CA PRO A 495 -20.25 -7.50 -2.59
C PRO A 495 -21.33 -6.41 -2.61
N LEU A 496 -22.60 -6.83 -2.54
CA LEU A 496 -23.72 -5.90 -2.43
C LEU A 496 -23.57 -5.10 -1.13
N LYS A 497 -23.32 -3.79 -1.22
CA LYS A 497 -23.20 -2.91 -0.04
C LYS A 497 -24.58 -2.67 0.56
N ILE A 498 -24.78 -3.13 1.79
CA ILE A 498 -26.04 -3.06 2.53
C ILE A 498 -25.93 -2.04 3.66
N PHE A 499 -26.83 -1.06 3.69
CA PHE A 499 -27.01 -0.14 4.82
C PHE A 499 -28.22 -0.57 5.65
N ILE A 500 -28.08 -0.72 6.98
CA ILE A 500 -29.17 -1.10 7.88
C ILE A 500 -29.55 0.10 8.75
N SER A 501 -30.73 0.69 8.49
CA SER A 501 -31.32 1.74 9.33
C SER A 501 -32.29 1.12 10.34
N TYR A 502 -32.14 1.48 11.62
CA TYR A 502 -32.94 0.95 12.72
C TYR A 502 -33.04 1.97 13.87
N ALA A 503 -34.10 1.90 14.66
CA ALA A 503 -34.16 2.64 15.93
C ALA A 503 -33.33 1.90 16.99
N HIS A 504 -32.61 2.62 17.86
CA HIS A 504 -31.81 2.00 18.93
C HIS A 504 -32.59 0.98 19.79
N LYS A 505 -33.90 1.18 19.97
CA LYS A 505 -34.77 0.23 20.71
C LYS A 505 -35.01 -1.10 19.99
N ASP A 506 -34.67 -1.19 18.71
CA ASP A 506 -34.84 -2.39 17.87
C ASP A 506 -33.50 -3.07 17.55
N GLU A 507 -32.41 -2.73 18.26
CA GLU A 507 -31.06 -3.27 18.04
C GLU A 507 -31.02 -4.81 18.09
N ALA A 508 -31.83 -5.44 18.93
CA ALA A 508 -31.93 -6.90 19.00
C ALA A 508 -32.39 -7.54 17.68
N PHE A 509 -33.28 -6.88 16.92
CA PHE A 509 -33.71 -7.38 15.60
C PHE A 509 -32.62 -7.19 14.54
N LYS A 510 -31.87 -6.09 14.64
CA LYS A 510 -30.72 -5.82 13.78
C LYS A 510 -29.63 -6.87 13.98
N ASP A 511 -29.37 -7.29 15.21
CA ASP A 511 -28.39 -8.35 15.51
C ASP A 511 -28.73 -9.70 14.91
N GLU A 512 -30.01 -10.08 15.00
CA GLU A 512 -30.50 -11.31 14.39
C GLU A 512 -30.30 -11.27 12.88
N LEU A 513 -30.65 -10.16 12.24
CA LEU A 513 -30.48 -9.99 10.80
C LEU A 513 -29.00 -10.07 10.39
N VAL A 514 -28.09 -9.40 11.12
CA VAL A 514 -26.65 -9.45 10.81
C VAL A 514 -26.07 -10.84 11.03
N THR A 515 -26.51 -11.55 12.06
CA THR A 515 -26.13 -12.96 12.30
C THR A 515 -26.53 -13.83 11.10
N MET A 516 -27.71 -13.59 10.52
CA MET A 516 -28.19 -14.32 9.34
C MET A 516 -27.43 -13.96 8.07
N LEU A 517 -26.98 -12.71 7.93
CA LEU A 517 -26.16 -12.25 6.80
C LEU A 517 -24.69 -12.68 6.89
N ALA A 518 -24.20 -13.10 8.07
CA ALA A 518 -22.79 -13.45 8.29
C ALA A 518 -22.28 -14.56 7.35
N SER A 519 -23.14 -15.48 6.91
CA SER A 519 -22.77 -16.51 5.92
C SER A 519 -22.53 -15.90 4.53
N LEU A 520 -23.35 -14.94 4.12
CA LEU A 520 -23.24 -14.24 2.84
C LEU A 520 -22.05 -13.26 2.84
N GLN A 521 -21.78 -12.60 3.98
CA GLN A 521 -20.61 -11.74 4.16
C GLN A 521 -19.31 -12.54 4.05
N ARG A 522 -19.23 -13.71 4.69
CA ARG A 522 -18.05 -14.59 4.57
C ARG A 522 -17.80 -15.09 3.15
N ARG A 523 -18.85 -15.18 2.34
CA ARG A 523 -18.79 -15.57 0.92
C ARG A 523 -18.52 -14.39 -0.02
N GLY A 524 -18.37 -13.17 0.50
CA GLY A 524 -18.15 -11.97 -0.32
C GLY A 524 -19.37 -11.53 -1.15
N ILE A 525 -20.57 -12.02 -0.84
CA ILE A 525 -21.79 -11.73 -1.62
C ILE A 525 -22.42 -10.40 -1.18
N VAL A 526 -22.30 -10.07 0.11
CA VAL A 526 -22.85 -8.85 0.70
C VAL A 526 -21.84 -8.22 1.64
N ASP A 527 -21.87 -6.90 1.75
CA ASP A 527 -21.12 -6.13 2.74
C ASP A 527 -22.11 -5.28 3.55
N ALA A 528 -22.48 -5.76 4.75
CA ALA A 528 -23.48 -5.09 5.59
C ALA A 528 -22.84 -4.12 6.58
N TRP A 529 -23.09 -2.83 6.35
CA TRP A 529 -22.74 -1.75 7.26
C TRP A 529 -23.78 -1.61 8.38
N GLN A 530 -23.31 -1.41 9.61
CA GLN A 530 -24.13 -1.20 10.80
C GLN A 530 -23.46 -0.19 11.74
N ASP A 531 -24.25 0.65 12.40
CA ASP A 531 -23.77 1.54 13.46
C ASP A 531 -23.55 0.75 14.75
N ARG A 532 -22.33 0.24 14.98
CA ARG A 532 -21.93 -0.34 16.27
C ARG A 532 -20.60 0.23 16.78
N ARG A 533 -20.74 0.95 17.90
CA ARG A 533 -19.70 1.59 18.73
C ARG A 533 -19.03 2.81 18.09
N ILE A 534 -19.84 3.85 17.92
CA ILE A 534 -19.36 5.23 17.96
C ILE A 534 -19.35 5.64 19.44
N GLU A 535 -18.21 6.06 19.98
CA GLU A 535 -18.11 6.61 21.33
C GLU A 535 -18.92 7.91 21.42
N ALA A 536 -19.49 8.20 22.59
CA ALA A 536 -20.25 9.44 22.78
C ALA A 536 -19.32 10.66 22.64
N GLY A 537 -19.30 11.27 21.45
CA GLY A 537 -18.47 12.45 21.15
C GLY A 537 -18.16 12.70 19.67
N ASP A 538 -18.24 11.69 18.79
CA ASP A 538 -17.89 11.84 17.36
C ASP A 538 -19.01 12.47 16.52
N GLU A 539 -18.65 12.99 15.34
CA GLU A 539 -19.55 13.50 14.29
C GLU A 539 -20.37 12.36 13.63
N TRP A 540 -21.24 11.74 14.44
CA TRP A 540 -22.19 10.66 14.14
C TRP A 540 -22.92 10.79 12.79
N ASN A 541 -23.13 12.02 12.31
CA ASN A 541 -23.85 12.29 11.07
C ASN A 541 -23.05 11.94 9.80
N GLN A 542 -21.72 12.09 9.76
CA GLN A 542 -20.97 12.01 8.50
C GLN A 542 -20.75 10.57 8.05
N SER A 543 -20.36 9.65 8.95
CA SER A 543 -20.17 8.23 8.60
C SER A 543 -21.47 7.55 8.18
N ILE A 544 -22.62 7.98 8.73
CA ILE A 544 -23.94 7.53 8.29
C ILE A 544 -24.21 8.04 6.86
N GLN A 545 -23.87 9.30 6.56
CA GLN A 545 -24.01 9.85 5.21
C GLN A 545 -23.14 9.12 4.18
N ASP A 546 -21.89 8.79 4.53
CA ASP A 546 -20.97 8.09 3.62
C ASP A 546 -21.44 6.65 3.35
N ALA A 547 -21.84 5.93 4.41
CA ALA A 547 -22.43 4.59 4.27
C ALA A 547 -23.73 4.60 3.43
N MET A 548 -24.57 5.63 3.59
CA MET A 548 -25.77 5.82 2.75
C MET A 548 -25.43 6.20 1.30
N ASN A 549 -24.35 6.96 1.06
CA ASN A 549 -23.90 7.37 -0.27
C ASN A 549 -23.26 6.21 -1.05
N GLU A 550 -22.69 5.24 -0.35
CA GLU A 550 -22.03 4.09 -0.96
C GLU A 550 -22.90 2.84 -1.03
N CYS A 551 -24.05 2.78 -0.34
CA CYS A 551 -24.86 1.57 -0.33
C CYS A 551 -25.59 1.31 -1.66
N ASP A 552 -25.63 0.04 -2.05
CA ASP A 552 -26.43 -0.50 -3.16
C ASP A 552 -27.86 -0.87 -2.70
N LEU A 553 -28.00 -1.27 -1.43
CA LEU A 553 -29.25 -1.73 -0.80
C LEU A 553 -29.39 -1.15 0.62
N ALA A 554 -30.52 -0.51 0.91
CA ALA A 554 -30.88 -0.04 2.24
C ALA A 554 -32.01 -0.92 2.84
N LEU A 555 -31.78 -1.46 4.04
CA LEU A 555 -32.73 -2.22 4.83
C LEU A 555 -33.24 -1.34 5.98
N LEU A 556 -34.55 -1.11 6.03
CA LEU A 556 -35.17 -0.25 7.05
C LEU A 556 -35.91 -1.13 8.06
N LEU A 557 -35.46 -1.19 9.31
CA LEU A 557 -36.16 -1.94 10.36
C LEU A 557 -37.28 -1.09 10.96
N VAL A 558 -38.50 -1.26 10.43
CA VAL A 558 -39.64 -0.38 10.72
C VAL A 558 -40.40 -0.84 11.97
N SER A 559 -40.54 0.10 12.90
CA SER A 559 -41.32 0.03 14.13
C SER A 559 -41.96 1.39 14.45
N ALA A 560 -42.80 1.46 15.49
CA ALA A 560 -43.31 2.76 15.96
C ALA A 560 -42.17 3.70 16.42
N ASP A 561 -41.09 3.16 16.98
CA ASP A 561 -39.92 3.93 17.42
C ASP A 561 -39.08 4.41 16.22
N TYR A 562 -39.01 3.61 15.15
CA TYR A 562 -38.41 4.03 13.87
C TYR A 562 -39.18 5.21 13.25
N LEU A 563 -40.51 5.11 13.19
CA LEU A 563 -41.36 6.16 12.63
C LEU A 563 -41.31 7.45 13.44
N ALA A 564 -41.16 7.35 14.76
CA ALA A 564 -41.07 8.50 15.66
C ALA A 564 -39.67 9.16 15.74
N SER A 565 -38.65 8.58 15.11
CA SER A 565 -37.27 9.08 15.18
C SER A 565 -37.08 10.31 14.29
N ARG A 566 -36.84 11.46 14.91
CA ARG A 566 -36.61 12.74 14.20
C ARG A 566 -35.43 12.67 13.24
N PHE A 567 -34.34 12.00 13.62
CA PHE A 567 -33.15 11.85 12.78
C PHE A 567 -33.43 11.04 11.51
N ILE A 568 -34.15 9.92 11.64
CA ILE A 568 -34.49 9.05 10.51
C ILE A 568 -35.41 9.81 9.53
N GLN A 569 -36.36 10.59 10.05
CA GLN A 569 -37.32 11.37 9.25
C GLN A 569 -36.67 12.59 8.55
N GLU A 570 -35.77 13.30 9.24
CA GLU A 570 -35.19 14.56 8.74
C GLU A 570 -33.90 14.34 7.92
N ALA A 571 -33.10 13.30 8.19
CA ALA A 571 -31.78 13.10 7.58
C ALA A 571 -31.68 11.86 6.68
N GLU A 572 -32.13 10.68 7.13
CA GLU A 572 -31.92 9.42 6.39
C GLU A 572 -32.96 9.19 5.30
N GLN A 573 -34.24 9.38 5.63
CA GLN A 573 -35.34 9.05 4.73
C GLN A 573 -35.34 9.90 3.44
N PRO A 574 -35.16 11.24 3.46
CA PRO A 574 -35.11 12.04 2.23
C PRO A 574 -33.98 11.63 1.30
N LYS A 575 -32.80 11.29 1.86
CA LYS A 575 -31.60 10.93 1.09
C LYS A 575 -31.71 9.55 0.44
N LEU A 576 -32.20 8.56 1.17
CA LEU A 576 -32.43 7.21 0.63
C LEU A 576 -33.52 7.19 -0.44
N LEU A 577 -34.52 8.08 -0.33
CA LEU A 577 -35.54 8.25 -1.37
C LEU A 577 -35.00 8.91 -2.63
N GLN A 578 -34.19 9.96 -2.48
CA GLN A 578 -33.53 10.61 -3.61
C GLN A 578 -32.70 9.58 -4.39
N ARG A 579 -31.87 8.80 -3.70
CA ARG A 579 -31.04 7.76 -4.34
C ARG A 579 -31.86 6.66 -5.00
N ARG A 580 -33.02 6.31 -4.45
CA ARG A 580 -33.97 5.39 -5.10
C ARG A 580 -34.57 5.99 -6.37
N GLN A 581 -34.98 7.27 -6.35
CA GLN A 581 -35.51 7.96 -7.52
C GLN A 581 -34.47 8.09 -8.64
N GLU A 582 -33.20 8.24 -8.27
CA GLU A 582 -32.05 8.29 -9.18
C GLU A 582 -31.56 6.89 -9.62
N LEU A 583 -32.24 5.80 -9.23
CA LEU A 583 -31.87 4.39 -9.47
C LEU A 583 -30.49 3.98 -8.92
N GLN A 584 -29.97 4.71 -7.92
CA GLN A 584 -28.65 4.51 -7.32
C GLN A 584 -28.65 3.59 -6.09
N ALA A 585 -29.81 3.35 -5.46
CA ALA A 585 -29.93 2.43 -4.32
C ALA A 585 -31.33 1.81 -4.24
N HIS A 586 -31.41 0.55 -3.83
CA HIS A 586 -32.69 -0.14 -3.55
C HIS A 586 -33.07 -0.01 -2.08
N VAL A 587 -34.36 0.10 -1.76
CA VAL A 587 -34.84 0.22 -0.38
C VAL A 587 -35.82 -0.91 -0.07
N ILE A 588 -35.61 -1.63 1.04
CA ILE A 588 -36.51 -2.69 1.53
C ILE A 588 -36.94 -2.36 2.97
N PRO A 589 -38.23 -2.09 3.22
CA PRO A 589 -38.78 -2.04 4.57
C PRO A 589 -38.90 -3.45 5.16
N ILE A 590 -38.36 -3.67 6.35
CA ILE A 590 -38.53 -4.88 7.16
C ILE A 590 -39.35 -4.51 8.39
N ILE A 591 -40.59 -4.98 8.48
CA ILE A 591 -41.47 -4.66 9.61
C ILE A 591 -41.05 -5.51 10.80
N VAL A 592 -40.41 -4.90 11.80
CA VAL A 592 -39.94 -5.63 12.99
C VAL A 592 -40.99 -5.64 14.11
N ARG A 593 -41.81 -4.58 14.21
CA ARG A 593 -42.90 -4.43 15.20
C ARG A 593 -44.15 -3.82 14.55
N ALA A 594 -45.32 -4.12 15.11
CA ALA A 594 -46.59 -3.56 14.64
C ALA A 594 -46.58 -2.02 14.72
N CYS A 595 -46.89 -1.35 13.61
CA CYS A 595 -46.89 0.11 13.48
C CYS A 595 -47.75 0.57 12.29
N THR A 596 -48.04 1.86 12.21
CA THR A 596 -48.86 2.51 11.17
C THR A 596 -48.06 2.83 9.90
N TRP A 597 -47.10 1.98 9.51
CA TRP A 597 -46.22 2.22 8.35
C TRP A 597 -46.98 2.36 7.02
N GLN A 598 -48.17 1.77 6.90
CA GLN A 598 -49.05 1.90 5.72
C GLN A 598 -49.67 3.29 5.57
N SER A 599 -49.69 4.07 6.65
CA SER A 599 -50.14 5.47 6.65
C SER A 599 -49.02 6.43 6.28
N GLU A 600 -47.77 5.96 6.23
CA GLU A 600 -46.62 6.77 5.82
C GLU A 600 -46.54 6.82 4.29
N PRO A 601 -46.66 8.01 3.66
CA PRO A 601 -46.66 8.15 2.20
C PRO A 601 -45.42 7.53 1.53
N VAL A 602 -44.30 7.52 2.24
CA VAL A 602 -42.99 7.07 1.78
C VAL A 602 -42.88 5.53 1.76
N LEU A 603 -43.46 4.85 2.74
CA LEU A 603 -43.31 3.41 2.94
C LEU A 603 -44.46 2.61 2.32
N LYS A 604 -45.61 3.24 2.09
CA LYS A 604 -46.82 2.61 1.52
C LYS A 604 -46.61 2.03 0.12
N ASP A 605 -45.79 2.69 -0.70
CA ASP A 605 -45.53 2.28 -2.09
C ASP A 605 -44.32 1.33 -2.22
N LEU A 606 -43.80 0.83 -1.09
CA LEU A 606 -42.69 -0.12 -1.03
C LEU A 606 -43.20 -1.53 -0.69
N GLN A 607 -42.60 -2.54 -1.33
CA GLN A 607 -42.84 -3.93 -0.95
C GLN A 607 -42.10 -4.24 0.35
N ALA A 608 -42.85 -4.28 1.46
CA ALA A 608 -42.33 -4.62 2.78
C ALA A 608 -42.12 -6.13 2.96
N MET A 609 -41.16 -6.48 3.83
CA MET A 609 -40.89 -7.84 4.29
C MET A 609 -41.14 -7.94 5.81
N PRO A 610 -41.45 -9.14 6.34
CA PRO A 610 -41.93 -10.36 5.67
C PRO A 610 -43.18 -10.15 4.80
N ARG A 611 -43.55 -11.15 3.99
CA ARG A 611 -44.71 -11.08 3.08
C ARG A 611 -45.96 -10.55 3.82
N ASP A 612 -46.70 -9.67 3.17
CA ASP A 612 -47.87 -8.95 3.71
C ASP A 612 -47.55 -7.98 4.88
N GLY A 613 -46.27 -7.66 5.11
CA GLY A 613 -45.84 -6.72 6.15
C GLY A 613 -46.05 -7.25 7.58
N LYS A 614 -46.09 -8.58 7.75
CA LYS A 614 -46.29 -9.22 9.06
C LYS A 614 -45.08 -8.96 9.97
N PRO A 615 -45.24 -8.36 11.16
CA PRO A 615 -44.09 -7.98 11.98
C PRO A 615 -43.26 -9.16 12.48
N ILE A 616 -41.92 -9.06 12.42
CA ILE A 616 -40.99 -10.11 12.89
C ILE A 616 -41.25 -10.53 14.34
N ILE A 617 -41.66 -9.58 15.20
CA ILE A 617 -42.01 -9.87 16.60
C ILE A 617 -43.18 -10.87 16.77
N THR A 618 -44.01 -11.07 15.73
CA THR A 618 -45.15 -12.00 15.78
C THR A 618 -44.78 -13.45 15.45
N PHE A 619 -43.55 -13.72 15.05
CA PHE A 619 -43.03 -15.06 14.81
C PHE A 619 -42.40 -15.60 16.10
N SER A 620 -42.76 -16.82 16.49
CA SER A 620 -42.24 -17.42 17.72
C SER A 620 -40.78 -17.84 17.54
N ARG A 621 -39.99 -17.67 18.60
CA ARG A 621 -38.61 -18.19 18.67
C ARG A 621 -38.59 -19.68 19.01
N GLU A 622 -39.57 -20.17 19.74
CA GLU A 622 -39.58 -21.52 20.31
C GLU A 622 -39.84 -22.61 19.26
N ASN A 623 -40.48 -22.26 18.15
CA ASN A 623 -40.80 -23.18 17.06
C ASN A 623 -39.97 -22.93 15.78
N GLY A 624 -39.00 -22.00 15.82
CA GLY A 624 -38.14 -21.66 14.68
C GLY A 624 -38.76 -20.76 13.61
N ASP A 625 -40.01 -20.31 13.78
CA ASP A 625 -40.71 -19.50 12.77
C ASP A 625 -40.01 -18.16 12.50
N ARG A 626 -39.38 -17.58 13.54
CA ARG A 626 -38.64 -16.32 13.43
C ARG A 626 -37.34 -16.47 12.64
N ASP A 627 -36.63 -17.58 12.85
CA ASP A 627 -35.41 -17.88 12.09
C ASP A 627 -35.75 -18.17 10.63
N GLN A 628 -36.90 -18.81 10.36
CA GLN A 628 -37.42 -18.99 9.01
C GLN A 628 -37.74 -17.66 8.34
N ALA A 629 -38.38 -16.73 9.05
CA ALA A 629 -38.67 -15.39 8.52
C ALA A 629 -37.38 -14.63 8.16
N TRP A 630 -36.34 -14.71 8.99
CA TRP A 630 -35.04 -14.13 8.68
C TRP A 630 -34.32 -14.83 7.53
N THR A 631 -34.45 -16.16 7.43
CA THR A 631 -33.89 -16.95 6.33
C THR A 631 -34.51 -16.53 4.99
N ASP A 632 -35.82 -16.29 4.97
CA ASP A 632 -36.51 -15.84 3.76
C ASP A 632 -36.08 -14.43 3.36
N ILE A 633 -35.84 -13.53 4.32
CA ILE A 633 -35.26 -12.19 4.08
C ILE A 633 -33.84 -12.32 3.51
N ALA A 634 -32.98 -13.13 4.12
CA ALA A 634 -31.61 -13.35 3.64
C ALA A 634 -31.58 -13.95 2.22
N ARG A 635 -32.52 -14.84 1.89
CA ARG A 635 -32.66 -15.42 0.54
C ARG A 635 -33.04 -14.37 -0.50
N VAL A 636 -33.94 -13.44 -0.18
CA VAL A 636 -34.30 -12.33 -1.08
C VAL A 636 -33.10 -11.40 -1.31
N ILE A 637 -32.31 -11.15 -0.27
CA ILE A 637 -31.07 -10.36 -0.37
C ILE A 637 -30.04 -11.07 -1.26
N GLU A 638 -29.83 -12.37 -1.08
CA GLU A 638 -28.93 -13.18 -1.91
C GLU A 638 -29.37 -13.21 -3.38
N GLN A 639 -30.66 -13.40 -3.65
CA GLN A 639 -31.21 -13.36 -5.02
C GLN A 639 -30.98 -12.00 -5.69
N ARG A 640 -31.05 -10.90 -4.95
CA ARG A 640 -30.75 -9.57 -5.49
C ARG A 640 -29.27 -9.36 -5.77
N ALA A 641 -28.39 -9.84 -4.89
CA ALA A 641 -26.95 -9.83 -5.16
C ALA A 641 -26.63 -10.63 -6.44
N GLN A 642 -27.29 -11.77 -6.63
CA GLN A 642 -27.15 -12.59 -7.85
C GLN A 642 -27.73 -11.93 -9.10
N ALA A 643 -28.90 -11.28 -9.03
CA ALA A 643 -29.52 -10.61 -10.18
C ALA A 643 -28.70 -9.40 -10.69
N ARG A 644 -27.98 -8.72 -9.79
CA ARG A 644 -26.99 -7.70 -10.16
C ARG A 644 -25.88 -8.29 -11.03
N SER A 645 -25.46 -9.52 -10.75
CA SER A 645 -24.45 -10.26 -11.50
C SER A 645 -24.88 -10.55 -12.95
N THR A 646 -26.17 -10.83 -13.18
CA THR A 646 -26.68 -11.27 -14.49
C THR A 646 -27.09 -10.13 -15.43
N THR A 647 -27.09 -8.88 -14.96
CA THR A 647 -27.50 -7.71 -15.79
C THR A 647 -26.29 -7.04 -16.47
N ASP A 648 -25.07 -7.46 -16.11
CA ASP A 648 -23.80 -7.02 -16.70
C ASP A 648 -23.22 -8.01 -17.77
N GLU A 649 -23.98 -9.06 -18.13
CA GLU A 649 -23.76 -9.89 -19.35
C GLU A 649 -24.56 -9.32 -20.54
#